data_AF-A0A522MTZ4-F1
#
_entry.id   AF-A0A522MTZ4-F1
#
_cell.length_a   1.000
_cell.length_b   1.000
_cell.length_c   1.000
_cell.angle_alpha   90.00
_cell.angle_beta   90.00
_cell.angle_gamma   90.00
#
_symmetry.space_group_name_H-M   'P 1'
#
loop_
_entity.id
_entity.type
_entity.pdbx_description
1 polymer ?
#
loop_
_entity_poly.entity_id
_entity_poly.type
_entity_poly.pdbx_seq_one_letter_code
_entity_poly.pdbx_strand_id
1 'polypeptide(L)'
;MADLPDGLSLAEVAERRSRGEINRVRRQTSRSLGEIVRANVFTRFNALLGALCAVVLAVGPWQDALFGGVLITNSLIGIVQEWRAKRQLDRLALLHQPHARVRRAGQTIEIPLDDIVKDDLIAVERGDQIVVDGLVCAANGLEIDESLLTGESEPQTKAPDSELLSGSFVVAGQGWVRATRIGREAWAHQLAAQARRFVAPQSELSAGINRMLRYVGWVIVPLSALMVATQLLRGASLNEALLYSAGGVAGMVPEGLVLLTSVALAIGAVRLAQRGALMQHLPAIETLARVDVLCLDKTGTLTEGEPAMERVELLGADPAAHDALAALVRSDPAPNATLRAVAAGCGSPPAWHAAHAVPFSSARKWAGASFAGHGTWVLGAPDVLLGGTATTDDLRRTVSDHACEGRRVLLLARSDSALVADRLPDALTPVALVLLAERIRADAQSSVAYFSAQGVSLKVISGDHPDTAAQVARRAGIAGAGAGIDARTLPESAGPLGDVMERETVFGRVSPTQKAEMVAALRARGHVVAMIGDGVNDLLALKEADIGIAMGGGRGAAAAVAQAVLTDSRFASLPSIVNEGRRVIGNVERVANLFVTKTIYVMLLAFAVGVADLAFPFLPRHLTLIGSLTIGIPAFFLSLEPTAERARRGFVERVLRFTVPAGGLAAIATFAAYSVTLAYLGGTLGQARSAAMVTLLGIALWIVALLMRPLTRLRVGIVAAMAVSFALVSSAAPLRAFFRLELLPLRIWLGAIGTVVLACSALRGVTARSDAIQEPPVPCAEPPTLSAVHALLALWRRHKTLIPIAVLMFAGSAWLFLGVLEDVLSKDPLMQADLIVYSTLQHVRTPPFDAWMTAMSELGDAAVVLPIVLVVLSWFVWHRRWRAAIFWLAAVGGAEVIVKLLKLALHRARPNPFASGVESFSFPSSHAALAIVTYGFLAFLLCEGQRHRLRTAIVLFAAVAVSLIAASRLYLGVHWVSDVAAGLSFGLAWITVLAIGYSLQLIEPIGAKRLMGLIALTLLAGASLHIARRHAADVALYRPVERIERVTPAEWRGGAWRMLSPGRVAVVGRIDEPFSVQWAATARTIERVMEANGWQAARSNLAWPAAPASRGVWAAPAIALEFHLGAAPAMAFVHIPDGARDTLLVLRLWPAAELVLPGSTHGTVPIWTGTVTRELPATGFAWSFSVQSIDEDFAAPAAAFARQFTGTQGVTRDDSASAAFRHWDGRVWLLCTVILRDASGNQTPQHVPDGTCG
;
A
#
# COMPACT_ATOMS: atom_id res chain seq x y z
N MET A 1 42.24 27.27 -49.09
CA MET A 1 41.58 28.12 -48.07
C MET A 1 42.42 29.37 -47.82
N ALA A 2 42.68 30.19 -48.84
CA ALA A 2 43.61 31.33 -48.72
C ALA A 2 42.96 32.59 -48.13
N ASP A 3 41.63 32.72 -48.17
CA ASP A 3 40.88 33.90 -47.70
C ASP A 3 39.99 33.60 -46.48
N LEU A 4 40.57 33.03 -45.41
CA LEU A 4 39.82 32.75 -44.17
C LEU A 4 39.87 33.97 -43.23
N PRO A 5 38.73 34.52 -42.73
CA PRO A 5 38.74 35.65 -41.82
C PRO A 5 39.40 35.34 -40.47
N ASP A 6 39.97 36.35 -39.82
CA ASP A 6 40.70 36.21 -38.54
C ASP A 6 39.81 35.90 -37.33
N GLY A 7 38.50 35.88 -37.51
CA GLY A 7 37.53 35.65 -36.43
C GLY A 7 37.45 36.83 -35.45
N LEU A 8 36.79 36.62 -34.31
CA LEU A 8 36.52 37.69 -33.33
C LEU A 8 37.76 38.05 -32.50
N SER A 9 37.89 39.32 -32.14
CA SER A 9 38.85 39.81 -31.14
C SER A 9 38.38 39.49 -29.71
N LEU A 10 39.31 39.48 -28.74
CA LEU A 10 38.98 39.25 -27.32
C LEU A 10 38.02 40.30 -26.75
N ALA A 11 38.11 41.55 -27.23
CA ALA A 11 37.21 42.63 -26.82
C ALA A 11 35.77 42.40 -27.32
N GLU A 12 35.61 42.01 -28.57
CA GLU A 12 34.32 41.67 -29.19
C GLU A 12 33.66 40.44 -28.54
N VAL A 13 34.47 39.46 -28.11
CA VAL A 13 33.98 38.31 -27.35
C VAL A 13 33.48 38.74 -25.96
N ALA A 14 34.21 39.62 -25.27
CA ALA A 14 33.79 40.14 -23.97
C ALA A 14 32.50 40.97 -24.06
N GLU A 15 32.35 41.78 -25.10
CA GLU A 15 31.15 42.54 -25.39
C GLU A 15 29.92 41.63 -25.59
N ARG A 16 30.02 40.61 -26.44
CA ARG A 16 28.96 39.62 -26.67
C ARG A 16 28.59 38.84 -25.40
N ARG A 17 29.59 38.47 -24.59
CA ARG A 17 29.37 37.86 -23.27
C ARG A 17 28.58 38.77 -22.34
N SER A 18 28.86 40.08 -22.34
CA SER A 18 28.13 41.05 -21.51
C SER A 18 26.66 41.20 -21.92
N ARG A 19 26.37 41.04 -23.23
CA ARG A 19 25.02 41.04 -23.80
C ARG A 19 24.25 39.74 -23.60
N GLY A 20 24.91 38.70 -23.08
CA GLY A 20 24.33 37.37 -22.91
C GLY A 20 24.22 36.57 -24.22
N GLU A 21 24.88 37.01 -25.28
CA GLU A 21 24.98 36.34 -26.60
C GLU A 21 26.02 35.21 -26.54
N ILE A 22 25.80 34.29 -25.60
CA ILE A 22 26.66 33.14 -25.34
C ILE A 22 25.84 31.86 -25.50
N ASN A 23 26.50 30.79 -25.96
CA ASN A 23 25.92 29.47 -26.16
C ASN A 23 25.66 28.73 -24.83
N ARG A 24 25.02 29.40 -23.87
CA ARG A 24 24.62 28.76 -22.60
C ARG A 24 23.25 28.14 -22.74
N VAL A 25 23.24 26.81 -22.76
CA VAL A 25 22.03 26.06 -22.49
C VAL A 25 22.16 25.36 -21.14
N ARG A 26 21.22 25.64 -20.23
CA ARG A 26 21.17 24.98 -18.92
C ARG A 26 20.96 23.48 -19.11
N ARG A 27 22.05 22.71 -19.17
CA ARG A 27 22.04 21.28 -18.96
C ARG A 27 21.83 21.05 -17.46
N GLN A 28 20.60 20.75 -17.05
CA GLN A 28 20.33 20.38 -15.65
C GLN A 28 20.88 18.97 -15.41
N THR A 29 22.13 18.88 -14.95
CA THR A 29 22.75 17.62 -14.53
C THR A 29 22.17 17.10 -13.20
N SER A 30 21.59 18.00 -12.38
CA SER A 30 21.03 17.69 -11.06
C SER A 30 20.16 18.82 -10.50
N ARG A 31 19.44 18.56 -9.40
CA ARG A 31 18.64 19.54 -8.65
C ARG A 31 19.50 20.64 -8.05
N SER A 32 19.01 21.87 -8.01
CA SER A 32 19.64 22.99 -7.30
C SER A 32 19.60 22.80 -5.78
N LEU A 33 20.45 23.52 -5.02
CA LEU A 33 20.44 23.45 -3.54
C LEU A 33 19.03 23.75 -2.97
N GLY A 34 18.34 24.75 -3.50
CA GLY A 34 16.98 25.08 -3.07
C GLY A 34 15.98 23.97 -3.36
N GLU A 35 16.08 23.31 -4.53
CA GLU A 35 15.26 22.16 -4.88
C GLU A 35 15.59 20.93 -4.01
N ILE A 36 16.86 20.72 -3.65
CA ILE A 36 17.30 19.66 -2.74
C ILE A 36 16.68 19.88 -1.36
N VAL A 37 16.82 21.09 -0.80
CA VAL A 37 16.21 21.42 0.50
C VAL A 37 14.70 21.24 0.43
N ARG A 38 14.04 21.74 -0.61
CA ARG A 38 12.59 21.60 -0.76
C ARG A 38 12.16 20.13 -0.85
N ALA A 39 12.88 19.32 -1.63
CA ALA A 39 12.57 17.91 -1.83
C ALA A 39 12.76 17.06 -0.57
N ASN A 40 13.70 17.44 0.31
CA ASN A 40 13.98 16.71 1.55
C ASN A 40 13.13 17.19 2.73
N VAL A 41 12.78 18.49 2.79
CA VAL A 41 12.02 19.08 3.91
C VAL A 41 10.51 19.04 3.67
N PHE A 42 10.03 19.50 2.52
CA PHE A 42 8.60 19.67 2.23
C PHE A 42 8.00 18.43 1.58
N THR A 43 8.10 17.29 2.28
CA THR A 43 7.43 16.05 1.87
C THR A 43 6.08 15.90 2.58
N ARG A 44 5.14 15.16 1.97
CA ARG A 44 3.84 14.84 2.59
C ARG A 44 4.00 14.15 3.95
N PHE A 45 5.05 13.34 4.10
CA PHE A 45 5.35 12.62 5.35
C PHE A 45 5.91 13.55 6.41
N ASN A 46 6.85 14.42 6.04
CA ASN A 46 7.37 15.41 6.96
C ASN A 46 6.27 16.38 7.43
N ALA A 47 5.31 16.70 6.56
CA ALA A 47 4.13 17.46 6.95
C ALA A 47 3.25 16.70 7.97
N LEU A 48 2.95 15.43 7.71
CA LEU A 48 2.18 14.59 8.63
C LEU A 48 2.89 14.42 9.99
N LEU A 49 4.17 14.07 9.98
CA LEU A 49 4.98 13.88 11.19
C LEU A 49 5.22 15.20 11.92
N GLY A 50 5.42 16.29 11.19
CA GLY A 50 5.52 17.64 11.75
C GLY A 50 4.24 18.03 12.47
N ALA A 51 3.07 17.76 11.86
CA ALA A 51 1.77 17.99 12.48
C ALA A 51 1.58 17.12 13.74
N LEU A 52 1.91 15.83 13.68
CA LEU A 52 1.85 14.94 14.85
C LEU A 52 2.82 15.38 15.95
N CYS A 53 4.02 15.83 15.59
CA CYS A 53 5.02 16.35 16.52
C CYS A 53 4.48 17.60 17.22
N ALA A 54 3.87 18.53 16.48
CA ALA A 54 3.22 19.71 17.05
C ALA A 54 2.09 19.34 18.01
N VAL A 55 1.24 18.36 17.66
CA VAL A 55 0.18 17.86 18.54
C VAL A 55 0.78 17.25 19.82
N VAL A 56 1.81 16.41 19.71
CA VAL A 56 2.45 15.79 20.89
C VAL A 56 3.15 16.83 21.77
N LEU A 57 3.77 17.85 21.19
CA LEU A 57 4.39 18.96 21.96
C LEU A 57 3.35 19.83 22.68
N ALA A 58 2.17 20.00 22.10
CA ALA A 58 1.09 20.78 22.71
C ALA A 58 0.38 20.02 23.85
N VAL A 59 0.32 18.70 23.75
CA VAL A 59 -0.60 17.87 24.55
C VAL A 59 0.13 16.92 25.52
N GLY A 60 1.34 16.51 25.17
CA GLY A 60 2.10 15.48 25.86
C GLY A 60 3.48 15.97 26.32
N PRO A 61 4.22 15.09 27.01
CA PRO A 61 5.56 15.41 27.46
C PRO A 61 6.51 15.47 26.25
N TRP A 62 7.42 16.45 26.23
CA TRP A 62 8.31 16.70 25.08
C TRP A 62 9.16 15.47 24.68
N GLN A 63 9.42 14.54 25.61
CA GLN A 63 10.13 13.29 25.31
C GLN A 63 9.37 12.39 24.32
N ASP A 64 8.03 12.48 24.26
CA ASP A 64 7.23 11.74 23.29
C ASP A 64 7.28 12.36 21.89
N ALA A 65 7.77 13.60 21.75
CA ALA A 65 8.04 14.23 20.46
C ALA A 65 9.42 13.85 19.88
N LEU A 66 10.13 12.86 20.46
CA LEU A 66 11.49 12.46 20.04
C LEU A 66 11.58 12.07 18.56
N PHE A 67 10.51 11.53 17.98
CA PHE A 67 10.44 11.23 16.53
C PHE A 67 10.59 12.50 15.67
N GLY A 68 10.23 13.69 16.17
CA GLY A 68 10.50 14.97 15.52
C GLY A 68 12.00 15.25 15.37
N GLY A 69 12.83 14.81 16.31
CA GLY A 69 14.29 14.88 16.19
C GLY A 69 14.82 13.97 15.08
N VAL A 70 14.23 12.78 14.92
CA VAL A 70 14.56 11.86 13.82
C VAL A 70 14.16 12.46 12.47
N LEU A 71 13.00 13.11 12.38
CA LEU A 71 12.54 13.84 11.20
C LEU A 71 13.55 14.91 10.74
N ILE A 72 14.02 15.75 11.68
CA ILE A 72 15.02 16.79 11.40
C ILE A 72 16.35 16.16 10.98
N THR A 73 16.81 15.15 11.71
CA THR A 73 18.10 14.48 11.45
C THR A 73 18.10 13.81 10.09
N ASN A 74 17.02 13.09 9.72
CA ASN A 74 16.88 12.48 8.41
C ASN A 74 16.89 13.53 7.29
N SER A 75 16.13 14.63 7.46
CA SER A 75 16.11 15.71 6.47
C SER A 75 17.50 16.34 6.28
N LEU A 76 18.23 16.58 7.39
CA LEU A 76 19.58 17.12 7.37
C LEU A 76 20.56 16.17 6.68
N ILE A 77 20.55 14.88 7.04
CA ILE A 77 21.39 13.86 6.41
C ILE A 77 21.09 13.80 4.90
N GLY A 78 19.81 13.81 4.52
CA GLY A 78 19.38 13.84 3.12
C GLY A 78 19.97 15.00 2.34
N ILE A 79 19.79 16.22 2.86
CA ILE A 79 20.32 17.45 2.25
C ILE A 79 21.84 17.38 2.12
N VAL A 80 22.55 17.01 3.19
CA VAL A 80 24.02 16.96 3.20
C VAL A 80 24.54 15.92 2.21
N GLN A 81 23.94 14.74 2.16
CA GLN A 81 24.39 13.66 1.27
C GLN A 81 24.07 13.97 -0.19
N GLU A 82 22.86 14.46 -0.50
CA GLU A 82 22.48 14.84 -1.87
C GLU A 82 23.32 16.03 -2.36
N TRP A 83 23.60 17.01 -1.49
CA TRP A 83 24.48 18.13 -1.82
C TRP A 83 25.93 17.71 -2.07
N ARG A 84 26.49 16.83 -1.22
CA ARG A 84 27.84 16.28 -1.42
C ARG A 84 27.92 15.50 -2.73
N ALA A 85 26.93 14.65 -3.00
CA ALA A 85 26.87 13.87 -4.23
C ALA A 85 26.79 14.78 -5.47
N LYS A 86 25.92 15.79 -5.44
CA LYS A 86 25.82 16.81 -6.49
C LYS A 86 27.18 17.47 -6.75
N ARG A 87 27.86 17.96 -5.71
CA ARG A 87 29.14 18.67 -5.87
C ARG A 87 30.23 17.80 -6.47
N GLN A 88 30.22 16.50 -6.16
CA GLN A 88 31.14 15.53 -6.75
C GLN A 88 30.80 15.26 -8.22
N LEU A 89 29.51 15.09 -8.55
CA LEU A 89 29.05 14.92 -9.93
C LEU A 89 29.37 16.13 -10.80
N ASP A 90 29.10 17.35 -10.31
CA ASP A 90 29.39 18.58 -11.07
C ASP A 90 30.90 18.68 -11.39
N ARG A 91 31.77 18.34 -10.43
CA ARG A 91 33.23 18.31 -10.65
C ARG A 91 33.63 17.28 -11.70
N LEU A 92 33.06 16.08 -11.67
CA LEU A 92 33.36 15.02 -12.63
C LEU A 92 32.79 15.33 -14.02
N ALA A 93 31.64 16.01 -14.09
CA ALA A 93 31.03 16.45 -15.34
C ALA A 93 31.87 17.55 -16.02
N LEU A 94 32.45 18.48 -15.26
CA LEU A 94 33.35 19.52 -15.79
C LEU A 94 34.59 18.95 -16.49
N LEU A 95 35.12 17.82 -16.01
CA LEU A 95 36.30 17.17 -16.61
C LEU A 95 36.01 16.58 -18.00
N HIS A 96 34.74 16.38 -18.35
CA HIS A 96 34.33 15.71 -19.60
C HIS A 96 33.45 16.62 -20.47
N GLN A 97 33.57 17.94 -20.30
CA GLN A 97 32.86 18.88 -21.18
C GLN A 97 33.44 18.81 -22.61
N PRO A 98 32.61 18.67 -23.65
CA PRO A 98 33.04 18.78 -25.03
C PRO A 98 33.60 20.19 -25.31
N HIS A 99 34.57 20.26 -26.20
CA HIS A 99 35.21 21.51 -26.63
C HIS A 99 34.98 21.72 -28.14
N ALA A 100 34.98 22.98 -28.56
CA ALA A 100 35.00 23.38 -29.96
C ALA A 100 36.30 24.12 -30.26
N ARG A 101 36.79 23.97 -31.49
CA ARG A 101 37.89 24.79 -32.01
C ARG A 101 37.31 26.03 -32.66
N VAL A 102 37.73 27.20 -32.19
CA VAL A 102 37.32 28.48 -32.75
C VAL A 102 38.52 29.29 -33.18
N ARG A 103 38.35 30.11 -34.22
CA ARG A 103 39.35 31.09 -34.63
C ARG A 103 39.00 32.45 -34.03
N ARG A 104 39.91 32.99 -33.23
CA ARG A 104 39.81 34.30 -32.59
C ARG A 104 41.14 35.03 -32.72
N ALA A 105 41.12 36.30 -33.15
CA ALA A 105 42.32 37.12 -33.41
C ALA A 105 43.39 36.40 -34.27
N GLY A 106 42.95 35.68 -35.32
CA GLY A 106 43.82 34.93 -36.24
C GLY A 106 44.34 33.60 -35.72
N GLN A 107 44.11 33.26 -34.45
CA GLN A 107 44.57 32.02 -33.82
C GLN A 107 43.43 31.03 -33.60
N THR A 108 43.70 29.75 -33.88
CA THR A 108 42.77 28.66 -33.56
C THR A 108 42.99 28.22 -32.11
N ILE A 109 41.97 28.39 -31.27
CA ILE A 109 41.99 28.00 -29.86
C ILE A 109 40.87 27.00 -29.56
N GLU A 110 41.10 26.08 -28.62
CA GLU A 110 40.08 25.16 -28.13
C GLU A 110 39.34 25.78 -26.95
N ILE A 111 38.01 25.86 -27.00
CA ILE A 111 37.16 26.44 -25.95
C ILE A 111 36.01 25.48 -25.59
N PRO A 112 35.46 25.54 -24.37
CA PRO A 112 34.23 24.82 -24.03
C PRO A 112 33.07 25.23 -24.94
N LEU A 113 32.13 24.31 -25.23
CA LEU A 113 30.95 24.64 -26.06
C LEU A 113 30.09 25.77 -25.48
N ASP A 114 30.03 25.86 -24.15
CA ASP A 114 29.29 26.91 -23.43
C ASP A 114 29.91 28.30 -23.60
N ASP A 115 31.16 28.38 -24.07
CA ASP A 115 31.95 29.61 -24.20
C ASP A 115 31.93 30.19 -25.62
N ILE A 116 31.23 29.51 -26.55
CA ILE A 116 30.94 29.97 -27.91
C ILE A 116 30.02 31.18 -27.81
N VAL A 117 30.36 32.26 -28.51
CA VAL A 117 29.54 33.47 -28.64
C VAL A 117 29.00 33.61 -30.06
N LYS A 118 28.05 34.52 -30.25
CA LYS A 118 27.49 34.81 -31.58
C LYS A 118 28.62 35.31 -32.49
N ASP A 119 28.59 34.93 -33.75
CA ASP A 119 29.61 35.23 -34.77
C ASP A 119 30.99 34.60 -34.56
N ASP A 120 31.19 33.71 -33.58
CA ASP A 120 32.43 32.92 -33.50
C ASP A 120 32.63 32.10 -34.79
N LEU A 121 33.87 32.03 -35.26
CA LEU A 121 34.24 31.20 -36.40
C LEU A 121 34.71 29.83 -35.90
N ILE A 122 33.88 28.81 -36.10
CA ILE A 122 34.04 27.45 -35.54
C ILE A 122 34.57 26.53 -36.63
N ALA A 123 35.61 25.75 -36.32
CA ALA A 123 36.07 24.67 -37.20
C ALA A 123 35.15 23.46 -37.07
N VAL A 124 34.76 22.88 -38.20
CA VAL A 124 33.98 21.64 -38.26
C VAL A 124 34.69 20.63 -39.15
N GLU A 125 34.86 19.42 -38.64
CA GLU A 125 35.50 18.32 -39.34
C GLU A 125 34.62 17.08 -39.31
N ARG A 126 34.95 16.09 -40.13
CA ARG A 126 34.27 14.79 -40.17
C ARG A 126 34.08 14.21 -38.76
N GLY A 127 32.83 13.89 -38.43
CA GLY A 127 32.42 13.33 -37.14
C GLY A 127 31.95 14.36 -36.12
N ASP A 128 32.20 15.65 -36.35
CA ASP A 128 31.70 16.71 -35.48
C ASP A 128 30.18 16.85 -35.61
N GLN A 129 29.53 17.07 -34.47
CA GLN A 129 28.15 17.55 -34.41
C GLN A 129 28.14 19.06 -34.54
N ILE A 130 27.26 19.61 -35.37
CA ILE A 130 27.01 21.04 -35.43
C ILE A 130 26.26 21.45 -34.16
N VAL A 131 26.93 22.20 -33.28
CA VAL A 131 26.41 22.57 -31.93
C VAL A 131 25.52 23.80 -31.97
N VAL A 132 25.83 24.73 -32.87
CA VAL A 132 25.13 26.01 -33.06
C VAL A 132 24.81 26.18 -34.54
N ASP A 133 23.74 26.89 -34.85
CA ASP A 133 23.45 27.18 -36.26
C ASP A 133 24.48 28.18 -36.78
N GLY A 134 24.81 28.09 -38.06
CA GLY A 134 25.80 28.97 -38.65
C GLY A 134 25.82 29.01 -40.15
N LEU A 135 26.68 29.85 -40.69
CA LEU A 135 26.93 30.00 -42.13
C LEU A 135 28.32 29.48 -42.46
N VAL A 136 28.43 28.64 -43.49
CA VAL A 136 29.71 28.11 -43.98
C VAL A 136 30.53 29.25 -44.58
N CYS A 137 31.67 29.59 -43.99
CA CYS A 137 32.60 30.58 -44.54
C CYS A 137 33.60 29.94 -45.50
N ALA A 138 33.99 28.69 -45.23
CA ALA A 138 34.87 27.93 -46.11
C ALA A 138 34.54 26.45 -45.97
N ALA A 139 34.56 25.73 -47.09
CA ALA A 139 34.35 24.29 -47.14
C ALA A 139 35.37 23.65 -48.07
N ASN A 140 35.81 22.44 -47.71
CA ASN A 140 36.57 21.56 -48.58
C ASN A 140 35.93 20.18 -48.54
N GLY A 141 35.15 19.85 -49.58
CA GLY A 141 34.38 18.60 -49.66
C GLY A 141 33.42 18.37 -48.50
N LEU A 142 32.86 19.44 -47.92
CA LEU A 142 32.02 19.39 -46.73
C LEU A 142 30.64 18.80 -47.04
N GLU A 143 30.35 17.62 -46.50
CA GLU A 143 29.06 16.94 -46.60
C GLU A 143 28.42 16.81 -45.21
N ILE A 144 27.14 17.15 -45.12
CA ILE A 144 26.39 17.20 -43.85
C ILE A 144 25.18 16.29 -43.91
N ASP A 145 24.97 15.50 -42.87
CA ASP A 145 23.77 14.72 -42.65
C ASP A 145 22.79 15.52 -41.79
N GLU A 146 21.64 15.86 -42.39
CA GLU A 146 20.54 16.57 -41.75
C GLU A 146 19.31 15.67 -41.53
N SER A 147 19.44 14.34 -41.73
CA SER A 147 18.34 13.37 -41.70
C SER A 147 17.52 13.39 -40.41
N LEU A 148 18.15 13.65 -39.26
CA LEU A 148 17.47 13.76 -37.97
C LEU A 148 16.59 15.01 -37.83
N LEU A 149 16.79 16.02 -38.68
CA LEU A 149 16.11 17.31 -38.63
C LEU A 149 15.12 17.47 -39.78
N THR A 150 15.51 17.07 -40.99
CA THR A 150 14.72 17.25 -42.23
C THR A 150 14.00 15.97 -42.66
N GLY A 151 14.43 14.81 -42.18
CA GLY A 151 13.94 13.51 -42.61
C GLY A 151 14.52 13.03 -43.95
N GLU A 152 15.41 13.79 -44.57
CA GLU A 152 16.09 13.41 -45.81
C GLU A 152 17.31 12.53 -45.50
N SER A 153 17.35 11.32 -46.05
CA SER A 153 18.36 10.31 -45.72
C SER A 153 19.71 10.49 -46.43
N GLU A 154 19.80 11.38 -47.43
CA GLU A 154 21.02 11.58 -48.22
C GLU A 154 21.84 12.77 -47.69
N PRO A 155 23.16 12.59 -47.46
CA PRO A 155 24.05 13.69 -47.07
C PRO A 155 24.07 14.81 -48.12
N GLN A 156 23.97 16.06 -47.66
CA GLN A 156 23.97 17.25 -48.51
C GLN A 156 25.36 17.89 -48.56
N THR A 157 25.87 18.15 -49.76
CA THR A 157 27.11 18.92 -49.96
C THR A 157 26.86 20.40 -49.67
N LYS A 158 27.68 21.02 -48.83
CA LYS A 158 27.56 22.43 -48.45
C LYS A 158 28.70 23.26 -49.06
N ALA A 159 28.34 24.25 -49.85
CA ALA A 159 29.27 25.25 -50.39
C ALA A 159 29.44 26.43 -49.40
N PRO A 160 30.43 27.32 -49.59
CA PRO A 160 30.46 28.60 -48.90
C PRO A 160 29.11 29.34 -49.00
N ASP A 161 28.75 30.06 -47.96
CA ASP A 161 27.46 30.75 -47.73
C ASP A 161 26.23 29.85 -47.53
N SER A 162 26.40 28.53 -47.48
CA SER A 162 25.31 27.60 -47.10
C SER A 162 24.99 27.71 -45.61
N GLU A 163 23.71 27.60 -45.25
CA GLU A 163 23.26 27.51 -43.86
C GLU A 163 23.49 26.10 -43.29
N LEU A 164 23.93 26.05 -42.04
CA LEU A 164 24.12 24.85 -41.25
C LEU A 164 23.22 24.90 -40.02
N LEU A 165 22.46 23.82 -39.83
CA LEU A 165 21.59 23.66 -38.68
C LEU A 165 22.30 22.92 -37.55
N SER A 166 22.11 23.39 -36.33
CA SER A 166 22.50 22.69 -35.12
C SER A 166 21.72 21.37 -35.02
N GLY A 167 22.43 20.33 -34.59
CA GLY A 167 21.92 18.95 -34.56
C GLY A 167 22.33 18.10 -35.77
N SER A 168 22.80 18.72 -36.86
CA SER A 168 23.36 18.02 -38.03
C SER A 168 24.78 17.48 -37.78
N PHE A 169 25.25 16.58 -38.63
CA PHE A 169 26.57 15.94 -38.50
C PHE A 169 27.43 16.07 -39.74
N VAL A 170 28.72 16.29 -39.57
CA VAL A 170 29.67 16.28 -40.69
C VAL A 170 30.01 14.83 -41.07
N VAL A 171 29.64 14.43 -42.29
CA VAL A 171 29.85 13.06 -42.81
C VAL A 171 31.18 12.94 -43.55
N ALA A 172 31.57 13.99 -44.28
CA ALA A 172 32.82 14.04 -45.03
C ALA A 172 33.33 15.49 -45.13
N GLY A 173 34.65 15.62 -45.35
CA GLY A 173 35.33 16.90 -45.52
C GLY A 173 35.51 17.70 -44.23
N GLN A 174 35.82 18.98 -44.40
CA GLN A 174 36.03 19.95 -43.33
C GLN A 174 35.60 21.36 -43.76
N GLY A 175 35.32 22.21 -42.79
CA GLY A 175 34.92 23.59 -43.04
C GLY A 175 35.05 24.51 -41.84
N TRP A 176 34.77 25.79 -42.07
CA TRP A 176 34.68 26.83 -41.05
C TRP A 176 33.30 27.45 -41.10
N VAL A 177 32.69 27.60 -39.93
CA VAL A 177 31.28 27.98 -39.78
C VAL A 177 31.19 29.15 -38.83
N ARG A 178 30.59 30.25 -39.27
CA ARG A 178 30.30 31.39 -38.41
C ARG A 178 28.99 31.17 -37.67
N ALA A 179 29.02 31.20 -36.34
CA ALA A 179 27.85 31.00 -35.49
C ALA A 179 26.82 32.12 -35.68
N THR A 180 25.58 31.80 -36.06
CA THR A 180 24.50 32.78 -36.27
C THR A 180 23.45 32.72 -35.17
N ARG A 181 22.95 31.52 -34.85
CA ARG A 181 21.98 31.27 -33.77
C ARG A 181 22.58 30.33 -32.74
N ILE A 182 22.62 30.79 -31.49
CA ILE A 182 23.27 30.10 -30.37
C ILE A 182 22.31 29.93 -29.18
N GLY A 183 22.64 29.03 -28.26
CA GLY A 183 21.88 28.86 -27.04
C GLY A 183 20.41 28.47 -27.30
N ARG A 184 19.46 29.29 -26.83
CA ARG A 184 18.02 29.05 -27.01
C ARG A 184 17.51 29.30 -28.43
N GLU A 185 18.27 30.06 -29.23
CA GLU A 185 17.89 30.42 -30.60
C GLU A 185 18.31 29.37 -31.62
N ALA A 186 19.23 28.47 -31.26
CA ALA A 186 19.68 27.40 -32.13
C ALA A 186 18.54 26.41 -32.45
N TRP A 187 18.48 25.97 -33.71
CA TRP A 187 17.41 25.12 -34.26
C TRP A 187 17.19 23.84 -33.45
N ALA A 188 18.25 23.11 -33.10
CA ALA A 188 18.16 21.90 -32.27
C ALA A 188 17.48 22.16 -30.92
N HIS A 189 17.72 23.33 -30.33
CA HIS A 189 17.11 23.70 -29.04
C HIS A 189 15.65 24.09 -29.17
N GLN A 190 15.28 24.81 -30.22
CA GLN A 190 13.87 25.11 -30.51
C GLN A 190 13.09 23.83 -30.81
N LEU A 191 13.66 22.94 -31.63
CA LEU A 191 13.08 21.64 -31.95
C LEU A 191 12.93 20.78 -30.68
N ALA A 192 13.96 20.70 -29.84
CA ALA A 192 13.91 19.96 -28.58
C ALA A 192 12.91 20.56 -27.56
N ALA A 193 12.72 21.89 -27.55
CA ALA A 193 11.74 22.55 -26.70
C ALA A 193 10.30 22.26 -27.15
N GLN A 194 10.06 22.23 -28.47
CA GLN A 194 8.76 21.87 -29.06
C GLN A 194 8.48 20.37 -28.94
N ALA A 195 9.50 19.53 -29.05
CA ALA A 195 9.42 18.07 -28.97
C ALA A 195 9.44 17.52 -27.53
N ARG A 196 9.10 18.31 -26.49
CA ARG A 196 9.03 17.86 -25.08
C ARG A 196 7.88 16.86 -24.84
N ARG A 197 7.99 15.69 -25.46
CA ARG A 197 7.55 14.37 -24.98
C ARG A 197 8.79 13.52 -24.71
N PHE A 198 9.82 14.09 -24.08
CA PHE A 198 10.87 13.29 -23.45
C PHE A 198 10.22 12.48 -22.33
N VAL A 199 9.85 11.24 -22.63
CA VAL A 199 9.36 10.30 -21.61
C VAL A 199 10.58 9.89 -20.80
N ALA A 200 10.77 10.54 -19.65
CA ALA A 200 11.77 10.12 -18.69
C ALA A 200 11.58 8.63 -18.38
N PRO A 201 12.65 7.81 -18.36
CA PRO A 201 12.53 6.40 -18.01
C PRO A 201 11.81 6.25 -16.67
N GLN A 202 10.70 5.50 -16.66
CA GLN A 202 9.93 5.31 -15.43
C GLN A 202 10.70 4.35 -14.49
N SER A 203 11.13 4.87 -13.35
CA SER A 203 11.71 4.06 -12.26
C SER A 203 10.65 3.14 -11.66
N GLU A 204 10.80 1.82 -11.82
CA GLU A 204 9.95 0.79 -11.20
C GLU A 204 10.04 0.89 -9.67
N LEU A 205 11.24 1.16 -9.15
CA LEU A 205 11.50 1.33 -7.73
C LEU A 205 10.72 2.52 -7.16
N SER A 206 10.83 3.69 -7.79
CA SER A 206 10.13 4.91 -7.36
C SER A 206 8.62 4.75 -7.49
N ALA A 207 8.15 4.15 -8.60
CA ALA A 207 6.73 3.84 -8.79
C ALA A 207 6.21 2.85 -7.73
N GLY A 208 6.99 1.83 -7.42
CA GLY A 208 6.69 0.82 -6.40
C GLY A 208 6.62 1.40 -5.00
N ILE A 209 7.60 2.22 -4.62
CA ILE A 209 7.60 2.96 -3.35
C ILE A 209 6.37 3.86 -3.30
N ASN A 210 6.10 4.68 -4.32
CA ASN A 210 4.91 5.54 -4.35
C ASN A 210 3.60 4.75 -4.24
N ARG A 211 3.53 3.55 -4.81
CA ARG A 211 2.38 2.65 -4.71
C ARG A 211 2.19 2.15 -3.28
N MET A 212 3.26 1.67 -2.62
CA MET A 212 3.22 1.28 -1.21
C MET A 212 2.79 2.44 -0.32
N LEU A 213 3.39 3.62 -0.52
CA LEU A 213 3.08 4.83 0.22
C LEU A 213 1.63 5.25 0.08
N ARG A 214 1.05 5.11 -1.13
CA ARG A 214 -0.37 5.36 -1.36
C ARG A 214 -1.23 4.41 -0.53
N TYR A 215 -0.95 3.11 -0.57
CA TYR A 215 -1.71 2.13 0.22
C TYR A 215 -1.60 2.37 1.72
N VAL A 216 -0.40 2.64 2.23
CA VAL A 216 -0.18 2.98 3.65
C VAL A 216 -0.97 4.24 4.03
N GLY A 217 -0.95 5.28 3.20
CA GLY A 217 -1.74 6.49 3.44
C GLY A 217 -3.24 6.24 3.57
N TRP A 218 -3.82 5.40 2.71
CA TRP A 218 -5.24 5.02 2.80
C TRP A 218 -5.58 4.24 4.07
N VAL A 219 -4.64 3.44 4.59
CA VAL A 219 -4.85 2.61 5.79
C VAL A 219 -4.62 3.39 7.10
N ILE A 220 -3.71 4.37 7.10
CA ILE A 220 -3.43 5.20 8.27
C ILE A 220 -4.68 5.93 8.75
N VAL A 221 -5.49 6.51 7.85
CA VAL A 221 -6.66 7.32 8.22
C VAL A 221 -7.68 6.54 9.07
N PRO A 222 -8.24 5.39 8.62
CA PRO A 222 -9.20 4.63 9.41
C PRO A 222 -8.59 4.03 10.68
N LEU A 223 -7.31 3.62 10.67
CA LEU A 223 -6.65 3.14 11.88
C LEU A 223 -6.43 4.26 12.90
N SER A 224 -6.10 5.48 12.46
CA SER A 224 -5.97 6.64 13.34
C SER A 224 -7.31 6.96 14.01
N ALA A 225 -8.41 6.96 13.23
CA ALA A 225 -9.75 7.14 13.75
C ALA A 225 -10.14 6.04 14.75
N LEU A 226 -9.84 4.77 14.43
CA LEU A 226 -10.06 3.64 15.33
C LEU A 226 -9.31 3.82 16.66
N MET A 227 -8.04 4.22 16.61
CA MET A 227 -7.22 4.41 17.81
C MET A 227 -7.73 5.57 18.66
N VAL A 228 -8.02 6.73 18.07
CA VAL A 228 -8.53 7.89 18.81
C VAL A 228 -9.88 7.57 19.44
N ALA A 229 -10.80 6.97 18.67
CA ALA A 229 -12.08 6.51 19.19
C ALA A 229 -11.86 5.56 20.36
N THR A 230 -11.09 4.49 20.19
CA THR A 230 -10.80 3.50 21.25
C THR A 230 -10.30 4.15 22.54
N GLN A 231 -9.42 5.15 22.46
CA GLN A 231 -8.91 5.80 23.67
C GLN A 231 -9.96 6.70 24.34
N LEU A 232 -10.73 7.48 23.57
CA LEU A 232 -11.82 8.30 24.11
C LEU A 232 -12.91 7.42 24.76
N LEU A 233 -13.24 6.29 24.14
CA LEU A 233 -14.24 5.34 24.63
C LEU A 233 -13.89 4.76 26.00
N ARG A 234 -12.59 4.62 26.28
CA ARG A 234 -12.04 4.13 27.55
C ARG A 234 -11.96 5.20 28.64
N GLY A 235 -12.49 6.40 28.39
CA GLY A 235 -12.45 7.52 29.33
C GLY A 235 -11.11 8.25 29.38
N ALA A 236 -10.21 8.04 28.40
CA ALA A 236 -9.02 8.86 28.29
C ALA A 236 -9.43 10.30 27.92
N SER A 237 -8.74 11.29 28.48
CA SER A 237 -8.91 12.67 28.04
C SER A 237 -8.58 12.80 26.55
N LEU A 238 -9.16 13.80 25.86
CA LEU A 238 -8.82 14.08 24.46
C LEU A 238 -7.31 14.18 24.25
N ASN A 239 -6.63 14.76 25.23
CA ASN A 239 -5.19 14.91 25.25
C ASN A 239 -4.45 13.55 25.25
N GLU A 240 -4.83 12.64 26.14
CA GLU A 240 -4.26 11.31 26.20
C GLU A 240 -4.60 10.47 24.97
N ALA A 241 -5.83 10.58 24.45
CA ALA A 241 -6.25 9.89 23.24
C ALA A 241 -5.41 10.30 22.03
N LEU A 242 -5.15 11.61 21.87
CA LEU A 242 -4.26 12.14 20.84
C LEU A 242 -2.83 11.67 21.03
N LEU A 243 -2.30 11.68 22.27
CA LEU A 243 -0.93 11.25 22.57
C LEU A 243 -0.70 9.77 22.24
N TYR A 244 -1.59 8.87 22.69
CA TYR A 244 -1.45 7.44 22.46
C TYR A 244 -1.66 7.07 20.98
N SER A 245 -2.57 7.76 20.30
CA SER A 245 -2.81 7.55 18.86
C SER A 245 -1.64 8.06 18.02
N ALA A 246 -1.06 9.21 18.37
CA ALA A 246 0.09 9.78 17.66
C ALA A 246 1.28 8.81 17.62
N GLY A 247 1.53 8.04 18.69
CA GLY A 247 2.56 7.00 18.71
C GLY A 247 2.32 5.91 17.67
N GLY A 248 1.10 5.40 17.58
CA GLY A 248 0.71 4.44 16.55
C GLY A 248 0.86 5.00 15.14
N VAL A 249 0.33 6.20 14.90
CA VAL A 249 0.35 6.84 13.57
C VAL A 249 1.77 7.15 13.11
N ALA A 250 2.61 7.74 13.96
CA ALA A 250 4.01 8.01 13.65
C ALA A 250 4.77 6.71 13.34
N GLY A 251 4.47 5.63 14.07
CA GLY A 251 5.05 4.30 13.81
C GLY A 251 4.67 3.68 12.47
N MET A 252 3.50 4.03 11.89
CA MET A 252 3.06 3.48 10.59
C MET A 252 3.78 4.12 9.41
N VAL A 253 4.30 5.34 9.56
CA VAL A 253 4.97 6.05 8.47
C VAL A 253 6.34 5.40 8.19
N PRO A 254 6.63 5.00 6.94
CA PRO A 254 7.95 4.50 6.55
C PRO A 254 8.94 5.67 6.37
N GLU A 255 9.27 6.31 7.48
CA GLU A 255 10.14 7.49 7.56
C GLU A 255 11.52 7.18 6.95
N GLY A 256 11.95 7.92 5.94
CA GLY A 256 13.32 7.75 5.40
C GLY A 256 13.48 6.71 4.28
N LEU A 257 12.45 5.92 3.92
CA LEU A 257 12.52 5.05 2.74
C LEU A 257 12.75 5.86 1.45
N VAL A 258 11.94 6.90 1.22
CA VAL A 258 12.06 7.78 0.04
C VAL A 258 13.40 8.51 0.01
N LEU A 259 13.85 8.95 1.19
CA LEU A 259 15.10 9.65 1.38
C LEU A 259 16.30 8.75 1.02
N LEU A 260 16.36 7.56 1.64
CA LEU A 260 17.46 6.62 1.47
C LEU A 260 17.56 6.15 0.02
N THR A 261 16.44 5.94 -0.67
CA THR A 261 16.46 5.62 -2.11
C THR A 261 17.10 6.74 -2.93
N SER A 262 16.69 7.99 -2.68
CA SER A 262 17.22 9.15 -3.41
C SER A 262 18.72 9.33 -3.15
N VAL A 263 19.13 9.21 -1.88
CA VAL A 263 20.55 9.28 -1.47
C VAL A 263 21.37 8.12 -2.04
N ALA A 264 20.85 6.89 -2.00
CA ALA A 264 21.53 5.72 -2.53
C ALA A 264 21.75 5.83 -4.05
N LEU A 265 20.75 6.32 -4.80
CA LEU A 265 20.88 6.59 -6.23
C LEU A 265 21.91 7.71 -6.50
N ALA A 266 21.91 8.78 -5.71
CA ALA A 266 22.87 9.87 -5.86
C ALA A 266 24.31 9.42 -5.58
N ILE A 267 24.53 8.66 -4.50
CA ILE A 267 25.85 8.07 -4.19
C ILE A 267 26.25 7.06 -5.26
N GLY A 268 25.29 6.27 -5.76
CA GLY A 268 25.49 5.36 -6.89
C GLY A 268 26.00 6.08 -8.13
N ALA A 269 25.36 7.20 -8.51
CA ALA A 269 25.78 8.03 -9.63
C ALA A 269 27.22 8.54 -9.47
N VAL A 270 27.60 8.99 -8.27
CA VAL A 270 28.98 9.43 -7.98
C VAL A 270 29.97 8.30 -8.19
N ARG A 271 29.68 7.11 -7.66
CA ARG A 271 30.56 5.93 -7.77
C ARG A 271 30.68 5.43 -9.20
N LEU A 272 29.60 5.50 -9.97
CA LEU A 272 29.60 5.23 -11.40
C LEU A 272 30.47 6.22 -12.18
N ALA A 273 30.33 7.52 -11.88
CA ALA A 273 31.15 8.56 -12.50
C ALA A 273 32.64 8.40 -12.17
N GLN A 274 32.98 7.99 -10.94
CA GLN A 274 34.36 7.64 -10.56
C GLN A 274 34.90 6.40 -11.27
N ARG A 275 34.02 5.52 -11.77
CA ARG A 275 34.36 4.33 -12.57
C ARG A 275 34.32 4.58 -14.07
N GLY A 276 34.23 5.84 -14.49
CA GLY A 276 34.23 6.22 -15.90
C GLY A 276 32.85 6.15 -16.57
N ALA A 277 31.75 6.23 -15.81
CA ALA A 277 30.39 6.20 -16.36
C ALA A 277 29.53 7.36 -15.86
N LEU A 278 29.18 8.28 -16.75
CA LEU A 278 28.31 9.40 -16.43
C LEU A 278 26.86 9.04 -16.74
N MET A 279 26.03 8.97 -15.70
CA MET A 279 24.58 8.78 -15.82
C MET A 279 23.89 10.12 -16.10
N GLN A 280 23.15 10.22 -17.20
CA GLN A 280 22.39 11.43 -17.50
C GLN A 280 21.13 11.57 -16.63
N HIS A 281 20.58 10.44 -16.20
CA HIS A 281 19.39 10.37 -15.34
C HIS A 281 19.60 9.34 -14.23
N LEU A 282 19.32 9.72 -12.98
CA LEU A 282 19.44 8.81 -11.83
C LEU A 282 18.60 7.51 -11.96
N PRO A 283 17.35 7.54 -12.50
CA PRO A 283 16.60 6.32 -12.79
C PRO A 283 17.30 5.33 -13.72
N ALA A 284 18.22 5.77 -14.59
CA ALA A 284 18.94 4.88 -15.50
C ALA A 284 19.82 3.86 -14.76
N ILE A 285 20.27 4.17 -13.53
CA ILE A 285 21.01 3.25 -12.66
C ILE A 285 20.20 1.98 -12.39
N GLU A 286 18.89 2.13 -12.20
CA GLU A 286 17.97 1.03 -11.93
C GLU A 286 17.77 0.15 -13.16
N THR A 287 17.61 0.77 -14.32
CA THR A 287 17.49 0.04 -15.60
C THR A 287 18.77 -0.70 -15.92
N LEU A 288 19.94 -0.07 -15.75
CA LEU A 288 21.24 -0.71 -15.91
C LEU A 288 21.39 -1.97 -15.04
N ALA A 289 20.91 -1.91 -13.79
CA ALA A 289 21.00 -3.03 -12.86
C ALA A 289 20.17 -4.26 -13.29
N ARG A 290 19.15 -4.06 -14.12
CA ARG A 290 18.18 -5.09 -14.55
C ARG A 290 18.49 -5.73 -15.89
N VAL A 291 19.36 -5.14 -16.71
CA VAL A 291 19.69 -5.61 -18.07
C VAL A 291 19.87 -7.13 -18.12
N ASP A 292 19.08 -7.80 -18.97
CA ASP A 292 19.31 -9.20 -19.38
C ASP A 292 19.79 -9.33 -20.81
N VAL A 293 19.56 -8.34 -21.67
CA VAL A 293 20.01 -8.39 -23.06
C VAL A 293 20.90 -7.21 -23.34
N LEU A 294 22.12 -7.50 -23.80
CA LEU A 294 23.10 -6.50 -24.20
C LEU A 294 23.29 -6.56 -25.72
N CYS A 295 22.71 -5.58 -26.41
CA CYS A 295 22.94 -5.32 -27.81
C CYS A 295 24.24 -4.53 -27.96
N LEU A 296 25.18 -5.11 -28.71
CA LEU A 296 26.51 -4.59 -28.95
C LEU A 296 26.61 -4.20 -30.41
N ASP A 297 26.99 -2.95 -30.68
CA ASP A 297 27.60 -2.67 -31.99
C ASP A 297 28.96 -3.39 -32.08
N LYS A 298 29.39 -3.67 -33.31
CA LYS A 298 30.67 -4.32 -33.53
C LYS A 298 31.81 -3.30 -33.46
N THR A 299 31.66 -2.21 -34.21
CA THR A 299 32.73 -1.23 -34.43
C THR A 299 32.83 -0.32 -33.22
N GLY A 300 34.06 -0.04 -32.77
CA GLY A 300 34.30 0.84 -31.61
C GLY A 300 33.88 0.29 -30.25
N THR A 301 33.06 -0.76 -30.21
CA THR A 301 32.62 -1.45 -28.98
C THR A 301 33.40 -2.74 -28.73
N LEU A 302 33.33 -3.73 -29.64
CA LEU A 302 34.13 -4.97 -29.54
C LEU A 302 35.53 -4.80 -30.15
N THR A 303 35.64 -3.91 -31.13
CA THR A 303 36.88 -3.58 -31.82
C THR A 303 37.38 -2.20 -31.39
N GLU A 304 38.67 -1.92 -31.63
CA GLU A 304 39.30 -0.64 -31.32
C GLU A 304 38.74 0.52 -32.19
N GLY A 305 37.84 0.25 -33.15
CA GLY A 305 37.23 1.23 -34.04
C GLY A 305 38.15 1.69 -35.19
N GLU A 306 39.47 1.56 -35.01
CA GLU A 306 40.46 1.75 -36.05
C GLU A 306 40.89 0.40 -36.64
N PRO A 307 40.71 0.18 -37.96
CA PRO A 307 41.25 -1.01 -38.60
C PRO A 307 42.78 -0.92 -38.64
N ALA A 308 43.47 -2.04 -38.81
CA ALA A 308 44.89 -2.08 -39.09
C ALA A 308 45.12 -2.63 -40.50
N MET A 309 46.03 -2.02 -41.27
CA MET A 309 46.46 -2.58 -42.54
C MET A 309 47.25 -3.87 -42.25
N GLU A 310 46.77 -5.00 -42.79
CA GLU A 310 47.42 -6.29 -42.63
C GLU A 310 48.50 -6.46 -43.71
N ARG A 311 48.12 -6.27 -44.98
CA ARG A 311 49.04 -6.30 -46.13
C ARG A 311 48.42 -5.65 -47.37
N VAL A 312 49.28 -5.29 -48.31
CA VAL A 312 48.90 -4.93 -49.69
C VAL A 312 49.23 -6.12 -50.59
N GLU A 313 48.24 -6.61 -51.32
CA GLU A 313 48.35 -7.73 -52.24
C GLU A 313 48.28 -7.21 -53.68
N LEU A 314 49.42 -7.27 -54.39
CA LEU A 314 49.53 -6.75 -55.75
C LEU A 314 48.87 -7.71 -56.75
N LEU A 315 48.02 -7.18 -57.63
CA LEU A 315 47.35 -7.93 -58.70
C LEU A 315 48.19 -7.99 -59.99
N GLY A 316 49.27 -7.19 -60.05
CA GLY A 316 50.23 -7.12 -61.15
C GLY A 316 51.57 -6.52 -60.70
N ALA A 317 52.52 -6.36 -61.61
CA ALA A 317 53.88 -5.92 -61.30
C ALA A 317 54.08 -4.39 -61.37
N ASP A 318 53.07 -3.58 -61.02
CA ASP A 318 53.22 -2.11 -61.03
C ASP A 318 54.02 -1.65 -59.80
N PRO A 319 55.27 -1.15 -59.96
CA PRO A 319 56.09 -0.72 -58.85
C PRO A 319 55.55 0.56 -58.18
N ALA A 320 54.67 1.33 -58.85
CA ALA A 320 54.15 2.58 -58.34
C ALA A 320 52.97 2.41 -57.35
N ALA A 321 52.46 1.20 -57.13
CA ALA A 321 51.26 0.95 -56.33
C ALA A 321 51.39 1.41 -54.86
N HIS A 322 52.54 1.15 -54.22
CA HIS A 322 52.78 1.56 -52.83
C HIS A 322 52.96 3.07 -52.70
N ASP A 323 53.68 3.68 -53.65
CA ASP A 323 53.91 5.13 -53.73
C ASP A 323 52.62 5.90 -53.99
N ALA A 324 51.79 5.39 -54.89
CA ALA A 324 50.47 5.95 -55.20
C ALA A 324 49.51 5.85 -54.01
N LEU A 325 49.50 4.72 -53.30
CA LEU A 325 48.68 4.54 -52.09
C LEU A 325 49.08 5.53 -51.00
N ALA A 326 50.39 5.70 -50.75
CA ALA A 326 50.90 6.65 -49.78
C ALA A 326 50.62 8.12 -50.18
N ALA A 327 50.73 8.46 -51.47
CA ALA A 327 50.41 9.78 -51.98
C ALA A 327 48.90 10.11 -51.90
N LEU A 328 48.04 9.13 -52.22
CA LEU A 328 46.58 9.24 -52.17
C LEU A 328 46.10 9.46 -50.74
N VAL A 329 46.64 8.72 -49.78
CA VAL A 329 46.29 8.90 -48.36
C VAL A 329 46.71 10.26 -47.83
N ARG A 330 47.87 10.79 -48.24
CA ARG A 330 48.32 12.15 -47.87
C ARG A 330 47.44 13.26 -48.47
N SER A 331 46.82 13.00 -49.62
CA SER A 331 46.00 14.00 -50.31
C SER A 331 44.64 14.25 -49.66
N ASP A 332 44.20 13.39 -48.73
CA ASP A 332 42.98 13.60 -47.94
C ASP A 332 43.29 14.49 -46.71
N PRO A 333 42.68 15.69 -46.60
CA PRO A 333 42.92 16.60 -45.49
C PRO A 333 42.31 16.13 -44.15
N ALA A 334 41.35 15.19 -44.18
CA ALA A 334 40.67 14.67 -43.00
C ALA A 334 40.47 13.14 -43.12
N PRO A 335 41.56 12.35 -43.10
CA PRO A 335 41.52 10.94 -43.44
C PRO A 335 40.67 10.15 -42.44
N ASN A 336 39.79 9.31 -42.98
CA ASN A 336 38.95 8.41 -42.17
C ASN A 336 39.77 7.31 -41.50
N ALA A 337 39.17 6.56 -40.56
CA ALA A 337 39.88 5.50 -39.82
C ALA A 337 40.54 4.46 -40.74
N THR A 338 39.91 4.14 -41.87
CA THR A 338 40.45 3.24 -42.89
C THR A 338 41.68 3.84 -43.58
N LEU A 339 41.63 5.09 -44.04
CA LEU A 339 42.75 5.78 -44.68
C LEU A 339 43.90 6.03 -43.71
N ARG A 340 43.62 6.31 -42.42
CA ARG A 340 44.67 6.40 -41.38
C ARG A 340 45.37 5.06 -41.15
N ALA A 341 44.63 3.97 -41.16
CA ALA A 341 45.19 2.63 -41.05
C ALA A 341 46.12 2.30 -42.23
N VAL A 342 45.71 2.69 -43.44
CA VAL A 342 46.55 2.58 -44.64
C VAL A 342 47.75 3.52 -44.51
N ALA A 343 47.58 4.77 -44.04
CA ALA A 343 48.67 5.72 -43.82
C ALA A 343 49.75 5.15 -42.90
N ALA A 344 49.33 4.53 -41.79
CA ALA A 344 50.21 3.94 -40.80
C ALA A 344 50.91 2.67 -41.30
N GLY A 345 50.28 1.94 -42.23
CA GLY A 345 50.85 0.76 -42.89
C GLY A 345 51.74 1.08 -44.09
N CYS A 346 51.58 2.26 -44.69
CA CYS A 346 52.41 2.75 -45.79
C CYS A 346 53.70 3.41 -45.26
N GLY A 347 54.77 3.34 -46.05
CA GLY A 347 56.04 4.03 -45.76
C GLY A 347 55.96 5.55 -45.95
N SER A 348 57.12 6.21 -45.98
CA SER A 348 57.18 7.67 -46.23
C SER A 348 56.60 8.00 -47.61
N PRO A 349 55.63 8.94 -47.71
CA PRO A 349 54.96 9.22 -48.97
C PRO A 349 55.90 9.92 -49.96
N PRO A 350 55.85 9.59 -51.26
CA PRO A 350 56.65 10.25 -52.29
C PRO A 350 56.26 11.73 -52.43
N ALA A 351 57.08 12.56 -53.08
CA ALA A 351 56.82 14.01 -53.24
C ALA A 351 55.74 14.37 -54.29
N TRP A 352 54.67 13.56 -54.40
CA TRP A 352 53.59 13.76 -55.36
C TRP A 352 52.53 14.74 -54.85
N HIS A 353 52.27 15.81 -55.59
CA HIS A 353 51.23 16.78 -55.25
C HIS A 353 49.95 16.47 -56.05
N ALA A 354 48.83 16.33 -55.35
CA ALA A 354 47.54 16.12 -55.99
C ALA A 354 47.07 17.42 -56.64
N ALA A 355 46.79 17.39 -57.94
CA ALA A 355 46.18 18.51 -58.67
C ALA A 355 44.68 18.64 -58.34
N HIS A 356 44.02 17.49 -58.15
CA HIS A 356 42.63 17.39 -57.70
C HIS A 356 42.50 16.15 -56.82
N ALA A 357 41.76 16.27 -55.71
CA ALA A 357 41.50 15.17 -54.78
C ALA A 357 40.02 15.16 -54.41
N VAL A 358 39.42 13.98 -54.38
CA VAL A 358 38.05 13.75 -53.90
C VAL A 358 38.14 12.93 -52.62
N PRO A 359 37.72 13.47 -51.47
CA PRO A 359 37.78 12.77 -50.20
C PRO A 359 36.75 11.63 -50.15
N PHE A 360 37.02 10.66 -49.28
CA PHE A 360 36.12 9.53 -49.10
C PHE A 360 34.76 9.96 -48.53
N SER A 361 33.67 9.60 -49.22
CA SER A 361 32.30 9.65 -48.69
C SER A 361 31.68 8.25 -48.65
N SER A 362 30.87 7.99 -47.62
CA SER A 362 30.15 6.71 -47.45
C SER A 362 29.11 6.47 -48.56
N ALA A 363 28.58 7.54 -49.17
CA ALA A 363 27.67 7.44 -50.30
C ALA A 363 28.39 6.94 -51.56
N ARG A 364 29.58 7.47 -51.83
CA ARG A 364 30.41 7.10 -53.00
C ARG A 364 31.20 5.81 -52.79
N LYS A 365 31.62 5.51 -51.56
CA LYS A 365 32.47 4.37 -51.17
C LYS A 365 33.86 4.32 -51.85
N TRP A 366 34.36 5.45 -52.35
CA TRP A 366 35.71 5.59 -52.90
C TRP A 366 36.30 6.98 -52.59
N ALA A 367 37.63 7.08 -52.68
CA ALA A 367 38.41 8.32 -52.67
C ALA A 367 39.41 8.28 -53.83
N GLY A 368 39.79 9.44 -54.36
CA GLY A 368 40.67 9.47 -55.53
C GLY A 368 41.45 10.77 -55.65
N ALA A 369 42.60 10.70 -56.29
CA ALA A 369 43.44 11.86 -56.55
C ALA A 369 44.16 11.75 -57.89
N SER A 370 44.27 12.89 -58.58
CA SER A 370 45.04 13.05 -59.83
C SER A 370 46.40 13.65 -59.50
N PHE A 371 47.48 12.96 -59.87
CA PHE A 371 48.85 13.41 -59.62
C PHE A 371 49.53 13.80 -60.93
N ALA A 372 50.15 14.98 -60.97
CA ALA A 372 50.86 15.45 -62.16
C ALA A 372 52.00 14.49 -62.54
N GLY A 373 51.95 13.95 -63.77
CA GLY A 373 52.95 12.99 -64.27
C GLY A 373 52.79 11.54 -63.77
N HIS A 374 51.81 11.25 -62.91
CA HIS A 374 51.64 9.93 -62.26
C HIS A 374 50.22 9.35 -62.38
N GLY A 375 49.34 9.98 -63.18
CA GLY A 375 47.99 9.49 -63.48
C GLY A 375 46.96 9.70 -62.36
N THR A 376 45.77 9.16 -62.54
CA THR A 376 44.68 9.21 -61.56
C THR A 376 44.58 7.89 -60.81
N TRP A 377 44.52 7.98 -59.49
CA TRP A 377 44.42 6.82 -58.61
C TRP A 377 43.14 6.88 -57.79
N VAL A 378 42.50 5.72 -57.64
CA VAL A 378 41.25 5.59 -56.89
C VAL A 378 41.39 4.41 -55.92
N LEU A 379 41.00 4.64 -54.66
CA LEU A 379 40.93 3.64 -53.61
C LEU A 379 39.49 3.53 -53.12
N GLY A 380 38.91 2.34 -53.15
CA GLY A 380 37.49 2.20 -52.81
C GLY A 380 37.02 0.76 -52.64
N ALA A 381 35.71 0.62 -52.39
CA ALA A 381 35.07 -0.68 -52.29
C ALA A 381 35.18 -1.47 -53.62
N PRO A 382 35.61 -2.74 -53.61
CA PRO A 382 35.73 -3.55 -54.82
C PRO A 382 34.44 -3.59 -55.65
N ASP A 383 33.28 -3.76 -55.03
CA ASP A 383 31.99 -3.82 -55.74
C ASP A 383 31.64 -2.54 -56.51
N VAL A 384 32.16 -1.38 -56.08
CA VAL A 384 31.94 -0.09 -56.73
C VAL A 384 32.93 0.11 -57.87
N LEU A 385 34.21 -0.21 -57.64
CA LEU A 385 35.27 -0.02 -58.63
C LEU A 385 35.26 -1.09 -59.74
N LEU A 386 34.76 -2.30 -59.43
CA LEU A 386 34.64 -3.43 -60.36
C LEU A 386 33.28 -3.47 -61.09
N GLY A 387 32.38 -2.52 -60.82
CA GLY A 387 31.03 -2.47 -61.40
C GLY A 387 30.98 -2.09 -62.88
N GLY A 388 32.02 -1.40 -63.38
CA GLY A 388 32.10 -0.92 -64.78
C GLY A 388 33.12 -1.65 -65.66
N THR A 389 33.97 -2.51 -65.10
CA THR A 389 35.11 -3.12 -65.80
C THR A 389 34.88 -4.61 -66.09
N ALA A 390 35.21 -5.05 -67.31
CA ALA A 390 35.30 -6.46 -67.69
C ALA A 390 36.47 -7.12 -66.93
N THR A 391 36.22 -7.51 -65.69
CA THR A 391 37.24 -8.06 -64.77
C THR A 391 36.98 -9.55 -64.56
N THR A 392 38.04 -10.36 -64.51
CA THR A 392 38.03 -11.82 -64.40
C THR A 392 37.28 -12.29 -63.15
N ASP A 393 36.42 -13.31 -63.27
CA ASP A 393 35.67 -13.91 -62.16
C ASP A 393 36.57 -14.32 -60.96
N ASP A 394 37.85 -14.59 -61.22
CA ASP A 394 38.84 -14.95 -60.21
C ASP A 394 39.12 -13.82 -59.21
N LEU A 395 39.17 -12.55 -59.63
CA LEU A 395 39.39 -11.43 -58.70
C LEU A 395 38.19 -11.27 -57.75
N ARG A 396 36.98 -11.47 -58.25
CA ARG A 396 35.76 -11.44 -57.42
C ARG A 396 35.75 -12.57 -56.39
N ARG A 397 36.24 -13.75 -56.75
CA ARG A 397 36.43 -14.86 -55.80
C ARG A 397 37.46 -14.52 -54.73
N THR A 398 38.64 -14.02 -55.08
CA THR A 398 39.68 -13.63 -54.12
C THR A 398 39.19 -12.55 -53.14
N VAL A 399 38.46 -11.54 -53.65
CA VAL A 399 37.82 -10.52 -52.79
C VAL A 399 36.81 -11.16 -51.83
N SER A 400 36.00 -12.10 -52.32
CA SER A 400 35.01 -12.81 -51.50
C SER A 400 35.66 -13.70 -50.43
N ASP A 401 36.74 -14.41 -50.76
CA ASP A 401 37.46 -15.27 -49.82
C ASP A 401 38.04 -14.45 -48.66
N HIS A 402 38.70 -13.33 -48.97
CA HIS A 402 39.20 -12.43 -47.92
C HIS A 402 38.09 -11.78 -47.10
N ALA A 403 36.94 -11.46 -47.71
CA ALA A 403 35.78 -10.97 -46.97
C ALA A 403 35.21 -12.05 -46.00
N CYS A 404 35.19 -13.32 -46.41
CA CYS A 404 34.81 -14.47 -45.57
C CYS A 404 35.80 -14.71 -44.42
N GLU A 405 37.08 -14.38 -44.60
CA GLU A 405 38.10 -14.36 -43.55
C GLU A 405 38.00 -13.13 -42.62
N GLY A 406 37.00 -12.28 -42.83
CA GLY A 406 36.69 -11.13 -41.99
C GLY A 406 37.60 -9.93 -42.21
N ARG A 407 38.31 -9.89 -43.35
CA ARG A 407 39.12 -8.75 -43.76
C ARG A 407 38.25 -7.73 -44.49
N ARG A 408 38.47 -6.45 -44.22
CA ARG A 408 37.98 -5.36 -45.06
C ARG A 408 38.92 -5.24 -46.26
N VAL A 409 38.37 -5.46 -47.44
CA VAL A 409 39.11 -5.43 -48.70
C VAL A 409 38.83 -4.09 -49.40
N LEU A 410 39.88 -3.35 -49.76
CA LEU A 410 39.79 -2.22 -50.68
C LEU A 410 40.51 -2.54 -51.97
N LEU A 411 40.04 -1.99 -53.08
CA LEU A 411 40.72 -2.07 -54.35
C LEU A 411 41.40 -0.72 -54.65
N LEU A 412 42.70 -0.78 -54.91
CA LEU A 412 43.44 0.31 -55.55
C LEU A 412 43.37 0.11 -57.06
N ALA A 413 42.87 1.12 -57.76
CA ALA A 413 42.76 1.13 -59.21
C ALA A 413 43.38 2.39 -59.80
N ARG A 414 43.87 2.27 -61.04
CA ARG A 414 44.46 3.35 -61.82
C ARG A 414 43.56 3.71 -63.00
N SER A 415 43.54 4.99 -63.37
CA SER A 415 42.96 5.49 -64.62
C SER A 415 43.92 6.45 -65.30
N ASP A 416 43.97 6.41 -66.63
CA ASP A 416 44.69 7.39 -67.44
C ASP A 416 43.86 8.66 -67.70
N SER A 417 42.57 8.64 -67.37
CA SER A 417 41.68 9.81 -67.41
C SER A 417 41.85 10.68 -66.17
N ALA A 418 41.88 12.00 -66.33
CA ALA A 418 41.90 12.93 -65.20
C ALA A 418 40.59 12.86 -64.39
N LEU A 419 40.69 12.95 -63.06
CA LEU A 419 39.51 13.08 -62.19
C LEU A 419 38.80 14.42 -62.44
N VAL A 420 37.52 14.37 -62.84
CA VAL A 420 36.69 15.56 -63.08
C VAL A 420 35.51 15.56 -62.12
N ALA A 421 35.47 16.54 -61.22
CA ALA A 421 34.46 16.65 -60.15
C ALA A 421 34.38 15.36 -59.28
N ASP A 422 33.23 15.10 -58.66
CA ASP A 422 33.00 13.94 -57.78
C ASP A 422 32.58 12.66 -58.54
N ARG A 423 32.96 12.51 -59.82
CA ARG A 423 32.60 11.35 -60.65
C ARG A 423 33.76 10.35 -60.77
N LEU A 424 33.40 9.06 -60.71
CA LEU A 424 34.34 7.96 -60.90
C LEU A 424 34.75 7.86 -62.38
N PRO A 425 36.04 7.70 -62.73
CA PRO A 425 36.47 7.50 -64.13
C PRO A 425 35.93 6.20 -64.75
N ASP A 426 35.55 6.23 -66.02
CA ASP A 426 34.91 5.09 -66.72
C ASP A 426 35.84 3.88 -66.95
N ALA A 427 37.14 4.11 -67.10
CA ALA A 427 38.14 3.07 -67.33
C ALA A 427 39.10 2.95 -66.15
N LEU A 428 38.94 1.88 -65.35
CA LEU A 428 39.76 1.57 -64.18
C LEU A 428 40.55 0.28 -64.40
N THR A 429 41.85 0.30 -64.10
CA THR A 429 42.70 -0.90 -64.05
C THR A 429 42.94 -1.29 -62.59
N PRO A 430 42.50 -2.48 -62.14
CA PRO A 430 42.81 -3.00 -60.79
C PRO A 430 44.32 -3.20 -60.62
N VAL A 431 44.90 -2.65 -59.55
CA VAL A 431 46.36 -2.71 -59.30
C VAL A 431 46.69 -3.52 -58.04
N ALA A 432 45.97 -3.29 -56.94
CA ALA A 432 46.25 -3.97 -55.67
C ALA A 432 45.02 -4.10 -54.78
N LEU A 433 44.95 -5.16 -54.00
CA LEU A 433 44.01 -5.30 -52.89
C LEU A 433 44.70 -4.82 -51.60
N VAL A 434 44.08 -3.88 -50.92
CA VAL A 434 44.51 -3.44 -49.58
C VAL A 434 43.67 -4.18 -48.56
N LEU A 435 44.30 -5.09 -47.83
CA LEU A 435 43.65 -5.91 -46.81
C LEU A 435 43.79 -5.26 -45.46
N LEU A 436 42.66 -4.96 -44.83
CA LEU A 436 42.59 -4.43 -43.48
C LEU A 436 41.89 -5.43 -42.57
N ALA A 437 42.39 -5.57 -41.35
CA ALA A 437 41.77 -6.36 -40.31
C ALA A 437 41.32 -5.46 -39.17
N GLU A 438 40.17 -5.77 -38.57
CA GLU A 438 39.76 -5.11 -37.33
C GLU A 438 40.52 -5.67 -36.14
N ARG A 439 41.01 -4.77 -35.28
CA ARG A 439 41.64 -5.12 -34.02
C ARG A 439 40.59 -5.28 -32.95
N ILE A 440 40.46 -6.49 -32.42
CA ILE A 440 39.61 -6.76 -31.26
C ILE A 440 40.28 -6.19 -30.03
N ARG A 441 39.51 -5.53 -29.18
CA ARG A 441 40.06 -4.96 -27.95
C ARG A 441 40.57 -6.07 -27.04
N ALA A 442 41.75 -5.88 -26.45
CA ALA A 442 42.36 -6.87 -25.55
C ALA A 442 41.47 -7.22 -24.34
N ASP A 443 40.58 -6.31 -23.94
CA ASP A 443 39.69 -6.44 -22.80
C ASP A 443 38.29 -6.99 -23.15
N ALA A 444 37.97 -7.15 -24.45
CA ALA A 444 36.66 -7.59 -24.93
C ALA A 444 36.26 -8.96 -24.38
N GLN A 445 37.16 -9.95 -24.46
CA GLN A 445 36.90 -11.32 -24.01
C GLN A 445 36.56 -11.40 -22.51
N SER A 446 37.28 -10.67 -21.67
CA SER A 446 37.05 -10.67 -20.22
C SER A 446 35.66 -10.11 -19.86
N SER A 447 35.22 -9.10 -20.60
CA SER A 447 33.92 -8.45 -20.41
C SER A 447 32.77 -9.33 -20.91
N VAL A 448 32.95 -9.97 -22.07
CA VAL A 448 32.02 -10.97 -22.62
C VAL A 448 31.85 -12.14 -21.63
N ALA A 449 32.96 -12.69 -21.13
CA ALA A 449 32.94 -13.78 -20.15
C ALA A 449 32.18 -13.39 -18.87
N TYR A 450 32.36 -12.16 -18.38
CA TYR A 450 31.60 -11.64 -17.25
C TYR A 450 30.10 -11.63 -17.54
N PHE A 451 29.66 -11.05 -18.66
CA PHE A 451 28.22 -10.95 -18.97
C PHE A 451 27.58 -12.32 -19.21
N SER A 452 28.27 -13.25 -19.86
CA SER A 452 27.81 -14.63 -20.01
C SER A 452 27.67 -15.33 -18.65
N ALA A 453 28.63 -15.18 -17.73
CA ALA A 453 28.55 -15.73 -16.37
C ALA A 453 27.41 -15.11 -15.54
N GLN A 454 27.00 -13.88 -15.87
CA GLN A 454 25.86 -13.20 -15.24
C GLN A 454 24.51 -13.53 -15.88
N GLY A 455 24.46 -14.45 -16.85
CA GLY A 455 23.24 -14.82 -17.57
C GLY A 455 22.65 -13.68 -18.39
N VAL A 456 23.51 -12.78 -18.89
CA VAL A 456 23.11 -11.71 -19.82
C VAL A 456 23.30 -12.23 -21.25
N SER A 457 22.22 -12.19 -22.04
CA SER A 457 22.22 -12.54 -23.45
C SER A 457 22.91 -11.45 -24.26
N LEU A 458 23.96 -11.80 -24.98
CA LEU A 458 24.72 -10.86 -25.82
C LEU A 458 24.20 -10.96 -27.24
N LYS A 459 23.92 -9.82 -27.88
CA LYS A 459 23.48 -9.74 -29.29
C LYS A 459 24.42 -8.80 -30.04
N VAL A 460 25.06 -9.28 -31.10
CA VAL A 460 25.93 -8.45 -31.96
C VAL A 460 25.11 -7.99 -33.16
N ILE A 461 24.91 -6.68 -33.28
CA ILE A 461 24.08 -6.08 -34.33
C ILE A 461 24.93 -5.13 -35.15
N SER A 462 25.30 -5.52 -36.37
CA SER A 462 26.25 -4.80 -37.20
C SER A 462 25.70 -4.50 -38.60
N GLY A 463 26.14 -3.38 -39.18
CA GLY A 463 25.90 -3.05 -40.59
C GLY A 463 26.79 -3.84 -41.57
N ASP A 464 27.81 -4.55 -41.07
CA ASP A 464 28.75 -5.30 -41.91
C ASP A 464 28.21 -6.68 -42.32
N HIS A 465 28.95 -7.39 -43.18
CA HIS A 465 28.56 -8.73 -43.61
C HIS A 465 28.31 -9.68 -42.42
N PRO A 466 27.26 -10.52 -42.45
CA PRO A 466 26.94 -11.41 -41.34
C PRO A 466 28.10 -12.32 -40.92
N ASP A 467 28.86 -12.85 -41.88
CA ASP A 467 30.01 -13.73 -41.60
C ASP A 467 31.16 -13.00 -40.91
N THR A 468 31.46 -11.76 -41.35
CA THR A 468 32.47 -10.90 -40.73
C THR A 468 32.08 -10.57 -39.28
N ALA A 469 30.81 -10.20 -39.05
CA ALA A 469 30.29 -9.94 -37.71
C ALA A 469 30.38 -11.20 -36.82
N ALA A 470 30.06 -12.37 -37.38
CA ALA A 470 30.11 -13.64 -36.66
C ALA A 470 31.55 -14.02 -36.28
N GLN A 471 32.52 -13.79 -37.15
CA GLN A 471 33.92 -14.05 -36.85
C GLN A 471 34.47 -13.12 -35.77
N VAL A 472 34.13 -11.82 -35.79
CA VAL A 472 34.51 -10.89 -34.73
C VAL A 472 33.88 -11.32 -33.40
N ALA A 473 32.59 -11.69 -33.40
CA ALA A 473 31.90 -12.19 -32.22
C ALA A 473 32.55 -13.47 -31.65
N ARG A 474 32.94 -14.42 -32.51
CA ARG A 474 33.67 -15.65 -32.11
C ARG A 474 35.02 -15.32 -31.46
N ARG A 475 35.82 -14.47 -32.11
CA ARG A 475 37.13 -14.07 -31.59
C ARG A 475 37.02 -13.25 -30.29
N ALA A 476 35.93 -12.53 -30.08
CA ALA A 476 35.59 -11.86 -28.83
C ALA A 476 35.07 -12.81 -27.73
N GLY A 477 34.86 -14.09 -28.03
CA GLY A 477 34.44 -15.12 -27.07
C GLY A 477 32.93 -15.20 -26.83
N ILE A 478 32.10 -14.67 -27.74
CA ILE A 478 30.64 -14.70 -27.60
C ILE A 478 30.11 -16.09 -27.96
N ALA A 479 29.45 -16.74 -27.00
CA ALA A 479 28.82 -18.05 -27.20
C ALA A 479 27.65 -17.97 -28.20
N GLY A 480 27.50 -18.99 -29.06
CA GLY A 480 26.42 -19.01 -30.06
C GLY A 480 26.67 -18.16 -31.31
N ALA A 481 27.87 -17.60 -31.48
CA ALA A 481 28.28 -16.83 -32.67
C ALA A 481 28.62 -17.71 -33.90
N GLY A 482 27.81 -18.74 -34.18
CA GLY A 482 28.04 -19.73 -35.24
C GLY A 482 27.97 -19.13 -36.64
N ALA A 483 26.77 -18.91 -37.16
CA ALA A 483 26.53 -18.23 -38.43
C ALA A 483 25.87 -16.87 -38.17
N GLY A 484 26.26 -15.85 -38.93
CA GLY A 484 25.59 -14.55 -38.88
C GLY A 484 24.28 -14.61 -39.66
N ILE A 485 23.25 -13.93 -39.16
CA ILE A 485 21.97 -13.78 -39.87
C ILE A 485 22.00 -12.49 -40.70
N ASP A 486 21.57 -12.58 -41.96
CA ASP A 486 21.40 -11.41 -42.83
C ASP A 486 20.11 -10.68 -42.45
N ALA A 487 20.21 -9.39 -42.12
CA ALA A 487 19.05 -8.59 -41.71
C ALA A 487 17.96 -8.47 -42.78
N ARG A 488 18.29 -8.69 -44.06
CA ARG A 488 17.32 -8.64 -45.17
C ARG A 488 16.34 -9.81 -45.18
N THR A 489 16.64 -10.89 -44.48
CA THR A 489 15.76 -12.06 -44.36
C THR A 489 14.96 -12.06 -43.07
N LEU A 490 15.10 -11.02 -42.23
CA LEU A 490 14.37 -10.90 -40.98
C LEU A 490 12.88 -10.56 -41.24
N PRO A 491 11.97 -11.11 -40.43
CA PRO A 491 10.54 -10.79 -40.54
C PRO A 491 10.25 -9.35 -40.09
N GLU A 492 9.33 -8.68 -40.78
CA GLU A 492 8.93 -7.29 -40.50
C GLU A 492 8.01 -7.14 -39.27
N SER A 493 7.38 -8.23 -38.82
CA SER A 493 6.45 -8.17 -37.68
C SER A 493 7.15 -8.41 -36.35
N ALA A 494 6.82 -7.59 -35.34
CA ALA A 494 7.49 -7.57 -34.04
C ALA A 494 7.46 -8.90 -33.27
N GLY A 495 6.40 -9.70 -33.43
CA GLY A 495 6.26 -11.01 -32.78
C GLY A 495 7.32 -12.01 -33.28
N PRO A 496 7.28 -12.42 -34.55
CA PRO A 496 8.28 -13.30 -35.17
C PRO A 496 9.72 -12.76 -35.11
N LEU A 497 9.90 -11.44 -35.23
CA LEU A 497 11.21 -10.81 -35.07
C LEU A 497 11.77 -11.07 -33.66
N GLY A 498 10.93 -10.97 -32.63
CA GLY A 498 11.30 -11.32 -31.25
C GLY A 498 11.77 -12.77 -31.09
N ASP A 499 11.13 -13.74 -31.75
CA ASP A 499 11.55 -15.15 -31.69
C ASP A 499 12.95 -15.36 -32.28
N VAL A 500 13.22 -14.73 -33.41
CA VAL A 500 14.55 -14.77 -34.05
C VAL A 500 15.58 -14.08 -33.16
N MET A 501 15.22 -12.93 -32.57
CA MET A 501 16.11 -12.20 -31.67
C MET A 501 16.45 -12.96 -30.39
N GLU A 502 15.53 -13.74 -29.83
CA GLU A 502 15.79 -14.57 -28.65
C GLU A 502 16.77 -15.72 -29.00
N ARG A 503 16.55 -16.37 -30.16
CA ARG A 503 17.31 -17.55 -30.60
C ARG A 503 18.70 -17.23 -31.14
N GLU A 504 18.82 -16.22 -32.00
CA GLU A 504 20.04 -15.92 -32.76
C GLU A 504 20.89 -14.85 -32.08
N THR A 505 22.20 -14.85 -32.33
CA THR A 505 23.17 -14.04 -31.58
C THR A 505 23.82 -12.93 -32.41
N VAL A 506 24.03 -13.15 -33.70
CA VAL A 506 24.79 -12.24 -34.57
C VAL A 506 23.98 -11.88 -35.81
N PHE A 507 23.90 -10.57 -36.09
CA PHE A 507 23.13 -10.01 -37.19
C PHE A 507 24.02 -9.05 -38.00
N GLY A 508 24.04 -9.23 -39.32
CA GLY A 508 24.80 -8.41 -40.26
C GLY A 508 23.90 -7.71 -41.28
N ARG A 509 24.44 -6.71 -41.97
CA ARG A 509 23.75 -5.82 -42.94
C ARG A 509 22.52 -5.12 -42.35
N VAL A 510 22.57 -4.84 -41.04
CA VAL A 510 21.45 -4.23 -40.31
C VAL A 510 21.42 -2.71 -40.56
N SER A 511 20.28 -2.20 -41.02
CA SER A 511 20.07 -0.75 -41.16
C SER A 511 19.82 -0.07 -39.78
N PRO A 512 20.01 1.26 -39.64
CA PRO A 512 19.70 1.97 -38.41
C PRO A 512 18.26 1.79 -37.92
N THR A 513 17.29 1.75 -38.85
CA THR A 513 15.87 1.54 -38.51
C THR A 513 15.60 0.11 -38.04
N GLN A 514 16.14 -0.89 -38.74
CA GLN A 514 16.04 -2.30 -38.34
C GLN A 514 16.68 -2.55 -36.98
N LYS A 515 17.81 -1.89 -36.69
CA LYS A 515 18.50 -1.97 -35.40
C LYS A 515 17.58 -1.50 -34.25
N ALA A 516 16.81 -0.43 -34.45
CA ALA A 516 15.82 0.03 -33.48
C ALA A 516 14.62 -0.93 -33.35
N GLU A 517 14.12 -1.48 -34.47
CA GLU A 517 13.03 -2.47 -34.46
C GLU A 517 13.40 -3.76 -33.73
N MET A 518 14.64 -4.23 -33.88
CA MET A 518 15.18 -5.39 -33.16
C MET A 518 15.21 -5.15 -31.64
N VAL A 519 15.63 -3.96 -31.22
CA VAL A 519 15.60 -3.54 -29.80
C VAL A 519 14.16 -3.48 -29.30
N ALA A 520 13.24 -2.88 -30.06
CA ALA A 520 11.83 -2.80 -29.72
C ALA A 520 11.17 -4.19 -29.59
N ALA A 521 11.50 -5.14 -30.47
CA ALA A 521 10.98 -6.50 -30.43
C ALA A 521 11.38 -7.24 -29.14
N LEU A 522 12.65 -7.14 -28.73
CA LEU A 522 13.13 -7.69 -27.47
C LEU A 522 12.43 -7.05 -26.25
N ARG A 523 12.23 -5.73 -26.27
CA ARG A 523 11.48 -5.01 -25.22
C ARG A 523 10.02 -5.47 -25.14
N ALA A 524 9.37 -5.66 -26.28
CA ALA A 524 7.98 -6.14 -26.35
C ALA A 524 7.82 -7.56 -25.78
N ARG A 525 8.87 -8.39 -25.85
CA ARG A 525 8.96 -9.71 -25.19
C ARG A 525 9.22 -9.62 -23.69
N GLY A 526 9.39 -8.42 -23.15
CA GLY A 526 9.63 -8.19 -21.75
C GLY A 526 11.09 -8.38 -21.35
N HIS A 527 12.06 -8.29 -22.26
CA HIS A 527 13.46 -8.13 -21.89
C HIS A 527 13.74 -6.69 -21.39
N VAL A 528 14.81 -6.51 -20.63
CA VAL A 528 15.41 -5.20 -20.33
C VAL A 528 16.66 -5.07 -21.18
N VAL A 529 16.57 -4.25 -22.23
CA VAL A 529 17.55 -4.20 -23.30
C VAL A 529 18.48 -3.01 -23.11
N ALA A 530 19.79 -3.29 -23.09
CA ALA A 530 20.83 -2.28 -23.18
C ALA A 530 21.42 -2.27 -24.59
N MET A 531 21.61 -1.08 -25.17
CA MET A 531 22.30 -0.90 -26.45
C MET A 531 23.60 -0.13 -26.21
N ILE A 532 24.71 -0.63 -26.72
CA ILE A 532 26.00 0.07 -26.72
C ILE A 532 26.36 0.45 -28.16
N GLY A 533 26.64 1.72 -28.37
CA GLY A 533 27.04 2.26 -29.66
C GLY A 533 27.90 3.51 -29.54
N ASP A 534 28.59 3.86 -30.61
CA ASP A 534 29.49 5.00 -30.69
C ASP A 534 29.12 5.97 -31.83
N GLY A 535 28.38 5.49 -32.83
CA GLY A 535 28.08 6.21 -34.07
C GLY A 535 26.69 6.82 -34.15
N VAL A 536 26.51 7.68 -35.17
CA VAL A 536 25.22 8.26 -35.58
C VAL A 536 24.22 7.16 -35.98
N ASN A 537 24.72 6.05 -36.52
CA ASN A 537 23.91 4.89 -36.93
C ASN A 537 23.18 4.20 -35.76
N ASP A 538 23.63 4.39 -34.52
CA ASP A 538 23.06 3.75 -33.34
C ASP A 538 22.02 4.61 -32.62
N LEU A 539 21.83 5.86 -33.04
CA LEU A 539 21.00 6.83 -32.30
C LEU A 539 19.57 6.35 -32.07
N LEU A 540 18.92 5.80 -33.10
CA LEU A 540 17.56 5.29 -32.99
C LEU A 540 17.48 4.11 -32.03
N ALA A 541 18.45 3.18 -32.10
CA ALA A 541 18.51 2.02 -31.22
C ALA A 541 18.88 2.37 -29.78
N LEU A 542 19.80 3.32 -29.56
CA LEU A 542 20.13 3.87 -28.25
C LEU A 542 18.93 4.56 -27.60
N LYS A 543 18.10 5.25 -28.40
CA LYS A 543 16.86 5.88 -27.95
C LYS A 543 15.78 4.86 -27.60
N GLU A 544 15.66 3.81 -28.41
CA GLU A 544 14.64 2.77 -28.24
C GLU A 544 14.98 1.80 -27.09
N ALA A 545 16.25 1.60 -26.78
CA ALA A 545 16.69 0.75 -25.67
C ALA A 545 16.17 1.26 -24.32
N ASP A 546 15.99 0.33 -23.37
CA ASP A 546 15.70 0.73 -21.98
C ASP A 546 16.89 1.50 -21.39
N ILE A 547 18.10 1.14 -21.82
CA ILE A 547 19.32 1.91 -21.55
C ILE A 547 20.28 1.90 -22.75
N GLY A 548 20.37 3.03 -23.43
CA GLY A 548 21.43 3.37 -24.37
C GLY A 548 22.69 3.81 -23.62
N ILE A 549 23.83 3.23 -24.01
CA ILE A 549 25.15 3.53 -23.48
C ILE A 549 26.04 4.00 -24.64
N ALA A 550 26.51 5.24 -24.56
CA ALA A 550 27.44 5.77 -25.55
C ALA A 550 28.89 5.49 -25.17
N MET A 551 29.69 5.06 -26.15
CA MET A 551 31.15 5.01 -26.07
C MET A 551 31.74 6.37 -26.47
N GLY A 552 32.76 6.87 -25.77
CA GLY A 552 33.44 8.12 -26.15
C GLY A 552 33.34 9.23 -25.09
N GLY A 553 34.32 10.15 -25.08
CA GLY A 553 34.44 11.27 -24.14
C GLY A 553 33.38 12.38 -24.26
N GLY A 554 32.14 12.04 -24.61
CA GLY A 554 31.00 12.96 -24.63
C GLY A 554 30.92 13.93 -25.82
N ARG A 555 31.81 13.81 -26.82
CA ARG A 555 31.93 14.72 -27.98
C ARG A 555 31.10 14.31 -29.21
N GLY A 556 30.29 13.25 -29.14
CA GLY A 556 29.56 12.69 -30.31
C GLY A 556 28.04 12.56 -30.14
N ALA A 557 27.35 12.38 -31.26
CA ALA A 557 25.89 12.23 -31.38
C ALA A 557 25.29 11.25 -30.36
N ALA A 558 25.91 10.07 -30.24
CA ALA A 558 25.47 8.98 -29.39
C ALA A 558 25.38 9.42 -27.92
N ALA A 559 26.35 10.22 -27.46
CA ALA A 559 26.38 10.72 -26.09
C ALA A 559 25.26 11.71 -25.78
N ALA A 560 24.69 12.41 -26.77
CA ALA A 560 23.58 13.32 -26.54
C ALA A 560 22.23 12.61 -26.33
N VAL A 561 22.09 11.38 -26.85
CA VAL A 561 20.84 10.59 -26.81
C VAL A 561 20.90 9.47 -25.77
N ALA A 562 22.08 8.94 -25.47
CA ALA A 562 22.27 7.85 -24.52
C ALA A 562 22.00 8.25 -23.06
N GLN A 563 21.41 7.35 -22.28
CA GLN A 563 21.14 7.58 -20.86
C GLN A 563 22.39 7.43 -19.98
N ALA A 564 23.43 6.76 -20.49
CA ALA A 564 24.75 6.64 -19.87
C ALA A 564 25.87 6.90 -20.89
N VAL A 565 26.97 7.50 -20.45
CA VAL A 565 28.16 7.77 -21.28
C VAL A 565 29.39 7.18 -20.61
N LEU A 566 30.14 6.34 -21.32
CA LEU A 566 31.42 5.81 -20.85
C LEU A 566 32.53 6.80 -21.15
N THR A 567 33.00 7.51 -20.13
CA THR A 567 33.97 8.59 -20.27
C THR A 567 35.38 8.10 -20.57
N ASP A 568 35.69 6.85 -20.25
CA ASP A 568 36.98 6.22 -20.53
C ASP A 568 37.00 5.40 -21.83
N SER A 569 35.87 5.30 -22.54
CA SER A 569 35.72 4.55 -23.79
C SER A 569 36.16 3.08 -23.71
N ARG A 570 36.08 2.46 -22.53
CA ARG A 570 36.50 1.06 -22.31
C ARG A 570 35.32 0.15 -22.06
N PHE A 571 35.22 -0.91 -22.86
CA PHE A 571 34.23 -1.96 -22.65
C PHE A 571 34.45 -2.70 -21.31
N ALA A 572 35.69 -2.84 -20.85
CA ALA A 572 36.04 -3.38 -19.52
C ALA A 572 35.40 -2.68 -18.32
N SER A 573 34.99 -1.41 -18.47
CA SER A 573 34.40 -0.67 -17.36
C SER A 573 32.96 -1.11 -17.09
N LEU A 574 32.25 -1.61 -18.10
CA LEU A 574 30.84 -2.00 -18.02
C LEU A 574 30.52 -3.05 -16.96
N PRO A 575 31.27 -4.16 -16.81
CA PRO A 575 31.09 -5.08 -15.70
C PRO A 575 31.06 -4.39 -14.32
N SER A 576 32.00 -3.46 -14.10
CA SER A 576 32.11 -2.74 -12.82
C SER A 576 30.97 -1.74 -12.60
N ILE A 577 30.47 -1.14 -13.69
CA ILE A 577 29.36 -0.18 -13.71
C ILE A 577 28.03 -0.89 -13.45
N VAL A 578 27.78 -2.00 -14.13
CA VAL A 578 26.58 -2.83 -13.92
C VAL A 578 26.53 -3.37 -12.49
N ASN A 579 27.67 -3.82 -11.95
CA ASN A 579 27.76 -4.25 -10.56
C ASN A 579 27.46 -3.13 -9.56
N GLU A 580 27.91 -1.90 -9.83
CA GLU A 580 27.59 -0.75 -8.98
C GLU A 580 26.09 -0.43 -9.04
N GLY A 581 25.45 -0.50 -10.21
CA GLY A 581 24.00 -0.35 -10.34
C GLY A 581 23.25 -1.42 -9.53
N ARG A 582 23.63 -2.69 -9.67
CA ARG A 582 23.05 -3.82 -8.92
C ARG A 582 23.19 -3.65 -7.41
N ARG A 583 24.35 -3.19 -6.95
CA ARG A 583 24.64 -2.87 -5.56
C ARG A 583 23.70 -1.82 -4.99
N VAL A 584 23.50 -0.72 -5.71
CA VAL A 584 22.59 0.35 -5.28
C VAL A 584 21.17 -0.17 -5.14
N ILE A 585 20.67 -0.91 -6.13
CA ILE A 585 19.29 -1.42 -6.11
C ILE A 585 19.10 -2.50 -5.03
N GLY A 586 20.02 -3.45 -4.89
CA GLY A 586 19.97 -4.47 -3.84
C GLY A 586 19.98 -3.86 -2.44
N ASN A 587 20.75 -2.80 -2.23
CA ASN A 587 20.77 -2.08 -0.96
C ASN A 587 19.44 -1.38 -0.67
N VAL A 588 18.85 -0.73 -1.67
CA VAL A 588 17.53 -0.09 -1.48
C VAL A 588 16.45 -1.12 -1.18
N GLU A 589 16.47 -2.30 -1.81
CA GLU A 589 15.52 -3.38 -1.53
C GLU A 589 15.65 -3.92 -0.08
N ARG A 590 16.88 -4.13 0.40
CA ARG A 590 17.13 -4.51 1.81
C ARG A 590 16.60 -3.46 2.79
N VAL A 591 16.84 -2.19 2.50
CA VAL A 591 16.34 -1.08 3.31
C VAL A 591 14.81 -1.00 3.27
N ALA A 592 14.20 -1.18 2.09
CA ALA A 592 12.75 -1.20 1.94
C ALA A 592 12.11 -2.32 2.76
N ASN A 593 12.72 -3.51 2.79
CA ASN A 593 12.25 -4.62 3.62
C ASN A 593 12.19 -4.25 5.11
N LEU A 594 13.16 -3.50 5.64
CA LEU A 594 13.14 -3.04 7.04
C LEU A 594 12.00 -2.04 7.30
N PHE A 595 11.89 -0.99 6.48
CA PHE A 595 10.88 0.06 6.68
C PHE A 595 9.45 -0.46 6.53
N VAL A 596 9.20 -1.26 5.49
CA VAL A 596 7.86 -1.77 5.19
C VAL A 596 7.45 -2.83 6.22
N THR A 597 8.38 -3.65 6.73
CA THR A 597 8.10 -4.58 7.84
C THR A 597 7.63 -3.82 9.08
N LYS A 598 8.28 -2.68 9.41
CA LYS A 598 7.83 -1.80 10.49
C LYS A 598 6.41 -1.30 10.28
N THR A 599 6.16 -0.70 9.13
CA THR A 599 4.82 -0.18 8.82
C THR A 599 3.76 -1.26 8.99
N ILE A 600 4.03 -2.48 8.52
CA ILE A 600 3.08 -3.60 8.64
C ILE A 600 2.85 -4.00 10.08
N TYR A 601 3.90 -4.25 10.89
CA TYR A 601 3.67 -4.69 12.27
C TYR A 601 2.98 -3.61 13.10
N VAL A 602 3.26 -2.32 12.88
CA VAL A 602 2.60 -1.23 13.62
C VAL A 602 1.14 -1.12 13.21
N MET A 603 0.83 -1.18 11.91
CA MET A 603 -0.56 -1.17 11.43
C MET A 603 -1.36 -2.34 12.00
N LEU A 604 -0.83 -3.55 11.94
CA LEU A 604 -1.50 -4.74 12.45
C LEU A 604 -1.66 -4.71 13.97
N LEU A 605 -0.67 -4.17 14.70
CA LEU A 605 -0.77 -4.01 16.14
C LEU A 605 -1.80 -2.95 16.53
N ALA A 606 -1.82 -1.80 15.85
CA ALA A 606 -2.82 -0.76 16.06
C ALA A 606 -4.23 -1.27 15.79
N PHE A 607 -4.41 -2.04 14.71
CA PHE A 607 -5.66 -2.72 14.40
C PHE A 607 -6.06 -3.70 15.51
N ALA A 608 -5.16 -4.60 15.90
CA ALA A 608 -5.43 -5.62 16.92
C ALA A 608 -5.83 -4.99 18.26
N VAL A 609 -5.12 -3.95 18.67
CA VAL A 609 -5.36 -3.24 19.93
C VAL A 609 -6.65 -2.42 19.88
N GLY A 610 -6.95 -1.77 18.76
CA GLY A 610 -8.20 -1.02 18.56
C GLY A 610 -9.43 -1.92 18.63
N VAL A 611 -9.35 -3.12 18.05
CA VAL A 611 -10.42 -4.14 18.13
C VAL A 611 -10.49 -4.78 19.52
N ALA A 612 -9.35 -4.99 20.18
CA ALA A 612 -9.30 -5.55 21.54
C ALA A 612 -9.78 -4.60 22.64
N ASP A 613 -10.10 -3.35 22.28
CA ASP A 613 -10.32 -2.25 23.23
C ASP A 613 -9.16 -2.07 24.24
N LEU A 614 -7.93 -2.35 23.81
CA LEU A 614 -6.73 -2.24 24.63
C LEU A 614 -6.04 -0.89 24.42
N ALA A 615 -5.27 -0.44 25.42
CA ALA A 615 -4.45 0.76 25.27
C ALA A 615 -3.28 0.42 24.33
N PHE A 616 -2.89 1.37 23.48
CA PHE A 616 -1.75 1.16 22.60
C PHE A 616 -0.48 0.79 23.40
N PRO A 617 0.20 -0.33 23.08
CA PRO A 617 1.28 -0.89 23.89
C PRO A 617 2.57 -0.07 23.84
N PHE A 618 2.66 0.94 22.98
CA PHE A 618 3.87 1.74 22.84
C PHE A 618 3.59 3.22 23.03
N LEU A 619 4.49 3.88 23.75
CA LEU A 619 4.62 5.33 23.69
C LEU A 619 5.38 5.72 22.41
N PRO A 620 5.20 6.93 21.88
CA PRO A 620 6.01 7.44 20.77
C PRO A 620 7.52 7.22 20.98
N ARG A 621 8.03 7.50 22.20
CA ARG A 621 9.44 7.31 22.56
C ARG A 621 9.93 5.85 22.45
N HIS A 622 9.05 4.87 22.65
CA HIS A 622 9.37 3.44 22.50
C HIS A 622 9.58 3.09 21.03
N LEU A 623 8.68 3.51 20.15
CA LEU A 623 8.80 3.26 18.71
C LEU A 623 9.97 4.01 18.09
N THR A 624 10.31 5.20 18.60
CA THR A 624 11.53 5.91 18.19
C THR A 624 12.79 5.12 18.55
N LEU A 625 12.86 4.55 19.75
CA LEU A 625 13.99 3.73 20.20
C LEU A 625 14.11 2.43 19.38
N ILE A 626 13.02 1.68 19.21
CA ILE A 626 13.01 0.48 18.34
C ILE A 626 13.43 0.86 16.92
N GLY A 627 12.81 1.89 16.34
CA GLY A 627 13.09 2.34 14.98
C GLY A 627 14.54 2.74 14.78
N SER A 628 15.15 3.43 15.75
CA SER A 628 16.55 3.84 15.68
C SER A 628 17.51 2.63 15.71
N LEU A 629 17.29 1.69 16.62
CA LEU A 629 18.17 0.53 16.81
C LEU A 629 17.98 -0.58 15.76
N THR A 630 16.78 -0.69 15.19
CA THR A 630 16.47 -1.80 14.26
C THR A 630 16.41 -1.37 12.80
N ILE A 631 16.24 -0.08 12.54
CA ILE A 631 16.08 0.44 11.18
C ILE A 631 17.06 1.57 10.90
N GLY A 632 17.01 2.68 11.64
CA GLY A 632 17.79 3.88 11.36
C GLY A 632 19.29 3.61 11.25
N ILE A 633 19.90 3.10 12.32
CA ILE A 633 21.34 2.81 12.35
C ILE A 633 21.70 1.66 11.39
N PRO A 634 21.03 0.49 11.42
CA PRO A 634 21.35 -0.61 10.49
C PRO A 634 21.18 -0.26 9.01
N ALA A 635 20.13 0.48 8.62
CA ALA A 635 19.86 0.87 7.24
C ALA A 635 20.96 1.77 6.67
N PHE A 636 21.54 2.65 7.48
CA PHE A 636 22.68 3.48 7.08
C PHE A 636 23.86 2.62 6.66
N PHE A 637 24.26 1.64 7.48
CA PHE A 637 25.36 0.72 7.14
C PHE A 637 25.01 -0.20 5.97
N LEU A 638 23.78 -0.72 5.90
CA LEU A 638 23.29 -1.54 4.79
C LEU A 638 23.36 -0.79 3.45
N SER A 639 23.06 0.51 3.45
CA SER A 639 23.07 1.32 2.23
C SER A 639 24.46 1.48 1.60
N LEU A 640 25.52 1.38 2.42
CA LEU A 640 26.91 1.59 1.99
C LEU A 640 27.63 0.30 1.57
N GLU A 641 27.05 -0.86 1.87
CA GLU A 641 27.68 -2.16 1.72
C GLU A 641 27.69 -2.68 0.27
N PRO A 642 28.71 -3.44 -0.17
CA PRO A 642 28.69 -4.06 -1.48
C PRO A 642 27.62 -5.16 -1.63
N THR A 643 27.00 -5.26 -2.81
CA THR A 643 26.06 -6.32 -3.20
C THR A 643 26.20 -6.57 -4.70
N ALA A 644 26.25 -7.83 -5.12
CA ALA A 644 26.43 -8.22 -6.53
C ALA A 644 25.19 -8.91 -7.13
N GLU A 645 24.13 -9.09 -6.35
CA GLU A 645 22.91 -9.75 -6.82
C GLU A 645 22.19 -8.91 -7.89
N ARG A 646 21.76 -9.58 -8.96
CA ARG A 646 21.02 -8.95 -10.06
C ARG A 646 19.65 -8.47 -9.56
N ALA A 647 19.32 -7.21 -9.86
CA ALA A 647 18.01 -6.65 -9.57
C ALA A 647 16.93 -7.39 -10.39
N ARG A 648 15.89 -7.87 -9.71
CA ARG A 648 14.77 -8.61 -10.34
C ARG A 648 13.55 -7.70 -10.54
N ARG A 649 12.63 -8.10 -11.42
CA ARG A 649 11.33 -7.42 -11.63
C ARG A 649 10.31 -7.73 -10.53
N GLY A 650 9.41 -6.79 -10.26
CA GLY A 650 8.36 -6.93 -9.26
C GLY A 650 8.80 -6.48 -7.87
N PHE A 651 9.42 -5.29 -7.76
CA PHE A 651 9.92 -4.75 -6.48
C PHE A 651 8.87 -4.81 -5.36
N VAL A 652 7.65 -4.33 -5.64
CA VAL A 652 6.58 -4.29 -4.62
C VAL A 652 6.21 -5.67 -4.14
N GLU A 653 6.08 -6.61 -5.07
CA GLU A 653 5.69 -7.97 -4.73
C GLU A 653 6.76 -8.66 -3.89
N ARG A 654 8.04 -8.54 -4.26
CA ARG A 654 9.15 -9.14 -3.49
C ARG A 654 9.26 -8.59 -2.09
N VAL A 655 9.17 -7.26 -1.93
CA VAL A 655 9.18 -6.63 -0.61
C VAL A 655 8.01 -7.17 0.21
N LEU A 656 6.77 -7.11 -0.31
CA LEU A 656 5.60 -7.61 0.41
C LEU A 656 5.67 -9.11 0.74
N ARG A 657 6.26 -9.94 -0.13
CA ARG A 657 6.46 -11.38 0.09
C ARG A 657 7.29 -11.66 1.35
N PHE A 658 8.23 -10.79 1.71
CA PHE A 658 9.01 -10.90 2.93
C PHE A 658 8.37 -10.13 4.10
N THR A 659 7.99 -8.88 3.87
CA THR A 659 7.65 -7.95 4.96
C THR A 659 6.33 -8.25 5.62
N VAL A 660 5.36 -8.83 4.91
CA VAL A 660 4.04 -9.06 5.49
C VAL A 660 4.00 -10.29 6.40
N PRO A 661 4.57 -11.45 6.04
CA PRO A 661 4.74 -12.54 7.01
C PRO A 661 5.60 -12.13 8.20
N ALA A 662 6.72 -11.44 7.97
CA ALA A 662 7.61 -10.97 9.04
C ALA A 662 6.90 -9.97 9.97
N GLY A 663 6.22 -8.98 9.40
CA GLY A 663 5.48 -7.97 10.15
C GLY A 663 4.25 -8.52 10.87
N GLY A 664 3.51 -9.44 10.24
CA GLY A 664 2.37 -10.12 10.86
C GLY A 664 2.78 -10.96 12.06
N LEU A 665 3.86 -11.72 11.95
CA LEU A 665 4.40 -12.50 13.06
C LEU A 665 4.92 -11.61 14.19
N ALA A 666 5.59 -10.51 13.86
CA ALA A 666 6.04 -9.53 14.84
C ALA A 666 4.86 -8.89 15.58
N ALA A 667 3.78 -8.51 14.87
CA ALA A 667 2.57 -7.95 15.46
C ALA A 667 1.88 -8.95 16.39
N ILE A 668 1.67 -10.20 15.95
CA ILE A 668 1.05 -11.25 16.76
C ILE A 668 1.86 -11.53 18.02
N ALA A 669 3.17 -11.72 17.90
CA ALA A 669 4.01 -12.01 19.05
C ALA A 669 4.05 -10.85 20.05
N THR A 670 4.13 -9.61 19.54
CA THR A 670 4.11 -8.40 20.38
C THR A 670 2.76 -8.22 21.09
N PHE A 671 1.66 -8.41 20.37
CA PHE A 671 0.32 -8.37 20.94
C PHE A 671 0.11 -9.46 21.98
N ALA A 672 0.58 -10.69 21.71
CA ALA A 672 0.53 -11.80 22.65
C ALA A 672 1.35 -11.49 23.91
N ALA A 673 2.59 -11.02 23.79
CA ALA A 673 3.40 -10.63 24.95
C ALA A 673 2.72 -9.53 25.80
N TYR A 674 2.14 -8.52 25.14
CA TYR A 674 1.42 -7.43 25.81
C TYR A 674 0.17 -7.92 26.56
N SER A 675 -0.73 -8.59 25.84
CA SER A 675 -2.02 -9.09 26.37
C SER A 675 -1.84 -10.18 27.42
N VAL A 676 -0.90 -11.11 27.23
CA VAL A 676 -0.57 -12.15 28.21
C VAL A 676 -0.05 -11.53 29.50
N THR A 677 0.78 -10.48 29.39
CA THR A 677 1.30 -9.80 30.58
C THR A 677 0.18 -9.14 31.40
N LEU A 678 -0.75 -8.45 30.74
CA LEU A 678 -1.90 -7.79 31.38
C LEU A 678 -2.90 -8.79 31.97
N ALA A 679 -3.28 -9.81 31.20
CA ALA A 679 -4.40 -10.67 31.56
C ALA A 679 -3.99 -11.95 32.33
N TYR A 680 -2.72 -12.39 32.24
CA TYR A 680 -2.31 -13.71 32.73
C TYR A 680 -1.14 -13.66 33.72
N LEU A 681 -0.18 -12.75 33.53
CA LEU A 681 1.02 -12.68 34.37
C LEU A 681 0.91 -11.68 35.53
N GLY A 682 -0.26 -11.06 35.69
CA GLY A 682 -0.53 -10.04 36.72
C GLY A 682 0.43 -8.86 36.63
N GLY A 683 0.80 -8.46 35.41
CA GLY A 683 1.74 -7.37 35.18
C GLY A 683 1.05 -6.00 35.15
N THR A 684 1.75 -4.96 35.57
CA THR A 684 1.30 -3.57 35.40
C THR A 684 1.26 -3.19 33.91
N LEU A 685 0.56 -2.10 33.57
CA LEU A 685 0.60 -1.55 32.21
C LEU A 685 2.05 -1.22 31.78
N GLY A 686 2.87 -0.68 32.68
CA GLY A 686 4.28 -0.38 32.39
C GLY A 686 5.12 -1.65 32.12
N GLN A 687 4.90 -2.72 32.89
CA GLN A 687 5.51 -4.02 32.64
C GLN A 687 5.05 -4.62 31.31
N ALA A 688 3.77 -4.53 30.97
CA ALA A 688 3.25 -5.03 29.69
C ALA A 688 3.85 -4.27 28.49
N ARG A 689 3.97 -2.94 28.58
CA ARG A 689 4.65 -2.12 27.56
C ARG A 689 6.13 -2.50 27.41
N SER A 690 6.80 -2.74 28.54
CA SER A 690 8.22 -3.17 28.56
C SER A 690 8.40 -4.57 27.98
N ALA A 691 7.48 -5.50 28.25
CA ALA A 691 7.48 -6.84 27.67
C ALA A 691 7.26 -6.79 26.15
N ALA A 692 6.28 -6.00 25.69
CA ALA A 692 6.03 -5.77 24.27
C ALA A 692 7.26 -5.18 23.56
N MET A 693 7.97 -4.25 24.22
CA MET A 693 9.19 -3.63 23.71
C MET A 693 10.32 -4.65 23.52
N VAL A 694 10.60 -5.48 24.54
CA VAL A 694 11.61 -6.54 24.47
C VAL A 694 11.28 -7.53 23.37
N THR A 695 10.02 -7.97 23.28
CA THR A 695 9.57 -8.92 22.26
C THR A 695 9.72 -8.36 20.85
N LEU A 696 9.22 -7.15 20.61
CA LEU A 696 9.30 -6.53 19.28
C LEU A 696 10.75 -6.26 18.87
N LEU A 697 11.59 -5.78 19.78
CA LEU A 697 13.01 -5.55 19.50
C LEU A 697 13.74 -6.86 19.17
N GLY A 698 13.52 -7.93 19.94
CA GLY A 698 14.16 -9.22 19.69
C GLY A 698 13.83 -9.76 18.30
N ILE A 699 12.56 -9.69 17.91
CA ILE A 699 12.10 -10.10 16.57
C ILE A 699 12.67 -9.17 15.49
N ALA A 700 12.68 -7.86 15.71
CA ALA A 700 13.21 -6.89 14.75
C ALA A 700 14.72 -7.04 14.54
N LEU A 701 15.51 -7.28 15.59
CA LEU A 701 16.94 -7.57 15.46
C LEU A 701 17.20 -8.89 14.71
N TRP A 702 16.34 -9.90 14.92
CA TRP A 702 16.39 -11.13 14.14
C TRP A 702 16.08 -10.89 12.65
N ILE A 703 15.10 -10.04 12.34
CA ILE A 703 14.78 -9.62 10.96
C ILE A 703 15.97 -8.90 10.32
N VAL A 704 16.63 -7.98 11.05
CA VAL A 704 17.87 -7.33 10.60
C VAL A 704 18.95 -8.37 10.29
N ALA A 705 19.16 -9.35 11.18
CA ALA A 705 20.14 -10.42 10.98
C ALA A 705 19.81 -11.30 9.76
N LEU A 706 18.53 -11.55 9.47
CA LEU A 706 18.10 -12.27 8.26
C LEU A 706 18.42 -11.50 6.98
N LEU A 707 18.12 -10.19 6.95
CA LEU A 707 18.39 -9.31 5.80
C LEU A 707 19.89 -9.01 5.60
N MET A 708 20.70 -9.22 6.64
CA MET A 708 22.15 -9.09 6.62
C MET A 708 22.89 -10.38 6.23
N ARG A 709 22.22 -11.43 5.73
CA ARG A 709 22.92 -12.65 5.32
C ARG A 709 23.75 -12.46 4.04
N PRO A 710 24.92 -13.12 3.90
CA PRO A 710 25.62 -13.92 4.92
C PRO A 710 26.20 -13.06 6.05
N LEU A 711 26.23 -13.57 7.28
CA LEU A 711 26.67 -12.83 8.46
C LEU A 711 28.20 -12.72 8.52
N THR A 712 28.75 -11.56 8.11
CA THR A 712 30.17 -11.23 8.30
C THR A 712 30.42 -10.74 9.73
N ARG A 713 31.69 -10.73 10.18
CA ARG A 713 32.07 -10.22 11.51
C ARG A 713 31.56 -8.79 11.76
N LEU A 714 31.61 -7.93 10.75
CA LEU A 714 31.09 -6.57 10.81
C LEU A 714 29.57 -6.55 11.02
N ARG A 715 28.82 -7.35 10.26
CA ARG A 715 27.34 -7.41 10.36
C ARG A 715 26.89 -7.95 11.72
N VAL A 716 27.57 -8.98 12.23
CA VAL A 716 27.35 -9.49 13.59
C VAL A 716 27.66 -8.41 14.62
N GLY A 717 28.77 -7.68 14.43
CA GLY A 717 29.13 -6.54 15.28
C GLY A 717 28.05 -5.46 15.33
N ILE A 718 27.43 -5.12 14.19
CA ILE A 718 26.32 -4.15 14.13
C ILE A 718 25.11 -4.66 14.93
N VAL A 719 24.65 -5.89 14.69
CA VAL A 719 23.49 -6.45 15.40
C VAL A 719 23.76 -6.57 16.90
N ALA A 720 24.96 -7.02 17.28
CA ALA A 720 25.38 -7.10 18.68
C ALA A 720 25.43 -5.72 19.33
N ALA A 721 25.96 -4.70 18.64
CA ALA A 721 25.99 -3.32 19.15
C ALA A 721 24.58 -2.77 19.39
N MET A 722 23.60 -3.09 18.53
CA MET A 722 22.20 -2.68 18.73
C MET A 722 21.58 -3.37 19.94
N ALA A 723 21.83 -4.68 20.12
CA ALA A 723 21.37 -5.44 21.28
C ALA A 723 21.99 -4.90 22.59
N VAL A 724 23.30 -4.63 22.60
CA VAL A 724 24.02 -4.07 23.74
C VAL A 724 23.52 -2.65 24.06
N SER A 725 23.27 -1.82 23.05
CA SER A 725 22.73 -0.48 23.24
C SER A 725 21.36 -0.52 23.93
N PHE A 726 20.48 -1.45 23.54
CA PHE A 726 19.21 -1.63 24.23
C PHE A 726 19.37 -2.17 25.66
N ALA A 727 20.28 -3.10 25.89
CA ALA A 727 20.58 -3.60 27.23
C ALA A 727 21.09 -2.49 28.14
N LEU A 728 21.92 -1.58 27.63
CA LEU A 728 22.38 -0.39 28.34
C LEU A 728 21.22 0.56 28.67
N VAL A 729 20.32 0.82 27.71
CA VAL A 729 19.12 1.64 27.93
C VAL A 729 18.20 1.02 29.00
N SER A 730 18.09 -0.31 29.00
CA SER A 730 17.22 -1.04 29.94
C SER A 730 17.81 -1.16 31.35
N SER A 731 19.14 -1.13 31.47
CA SER A 731 19.85 -1.27 32.75
C SER A 731 20.16 0.07 33.43
N ALA A 732 20.49 1.11 32.66
CA ALA A 732 20.83 2.43 33.20
C ALA A 732 19.57 3.16 33.70
N ALA A 733 19.51 3.44 35.01
CA ALA A 733 18.38 4.13 35.65
C ALA A 733 17.90 5.43 34.96
N PRO A 734 18.79 6.38 34.55
CA PRO A 734 18.32 7.61 33.90
C PRO A 734 17.72 7.35 32.52
N LEU A 735 18.28 6.42 31.75
CA LEU A 735 17.75 6.04 30.43
C LEU A 735 16.43 5.29 30.56
N ARG A 736 16.35 4.36 31.52
CA ARG A 736 15.14 3.61 31.83
C ARG A 736 13.98 4.55 32.22
N ALA A 737 14.26 5.56 33.04
CA ALA A 737 13.29 6.60 33.42
C ALA A 737 12.87 7.45 32.21
N PHE A 738 13.83 7.87 31.36
CA PHE A 738 13.56 8.64 30.15
C PHE A 738 12.62 7.89 29.20
N PHE A 739 12.88 6.61 28.96
CA PHE A 739 12.05 5.76 28.08
C PHE A 739 10.82 5.16 28.79
N ARG A 740 10.56 5.46 30.07
CA ARG A 740 9.48 4.85 30.88
C ARG A 740 9.43 3.32 30.76
N LEU A 741 10.59 2.70 30.94
CA LEU A 741 10.73 1.24 30.96
C LEU A 741 10.66 0.75 32.41
N GLU A 742 9.93 -0.34 32.67
CA GLU A 742 9.84 -0.97 33.98
C GLU A 742 10.69 -2.25 34.03
N LEU A 743 11.21 -2.55 35.22
CA LEU A 743 11.90 -3.82 35.44
C LEU A 743 10.88 -4.97 35.37
N LEU A 744 11.19 -5.95 34.53
CA LEU A 744 10.35 -7.12 34.34
C LEU A 744 10.68 -8.19 35.39
N PRO A 745 9.67 -8.73 36.10
CA PRO A 745 9.83 -9.95 36.90
C PRO A 745 10.27 -11.13 36.02
N LEU A 746 10.95 -12.11 36.60
CA LEU A 746 11.47 -13.29 35.88
C LEU A 746 10.39 -13.99 35.05
N ARG A 747 9.16 -14.12 35.57
CA ARG A 747 8.03 -14.73 34.85
C ARG A 747 7.67 -14.01 33.55
N ILE A 748 7.72 -12.67 33.54
CA ILE A 748 7.39 -11.85 32.36
C ILE A 748 8.57 -11.88 31.37
N TRP A 749 9.81 -11.88 31.88
CA TRP A 749 11.01 -12.08 31.07
C TRP A 749 11.00 -13.41 30.31
N LEU A 750 10.72 -14.52 31.00
CA LEU A 750 10.64 -15.85 30.38
C LEU A 750 9.52 -15.92 29.34
N GLY A 751 8.36 -15.31 29.63
CA GLY A 751 7.26 -15.18 28.66
C GLY A 751 7.67 -14.41 27.40
N ALA A 752 8.28 -13.25 27.56
CA ALA A 752 8.76 -12.43 26.45
C ALA A 752 9.81 -13.18 25.61
N ILE A 753 10.83 -13.78 26.22
CA ILE A 753 11.85 -14.56 25.50
C ILE A 753 11.24 -15.76 24.79
N GLY A 754 10.33 -16.49 25.44
CA GLY A 754 9.61 -17.60 24.83
C GLY A 754 8.85 -17.18 23.56
N THR A 755 8.15 -16.04 23.61
CA THR A 755 7.46 -15.48 22.43
C THR A 755 8.43 -15.10 21.31
N VAL A 756 9.60 -14.52 21.64
CA VAL A 756 10.64 -14.19 20.66
C VAL A 756 11.19 -15.43 19.99
N VAL A 757 11.55 -16.47 20.75
CA VAL A 757 12.12 -17.71 20.21
C VAL A 757 11.13 -18.41 19.28
N LEU A 758 9.86 -18.49 19.69
CA LEU A 758 8.79 -19.07 18.88
C LEU A 758 8.58 -18.29 17.58
N ALA A 759 8.51 -16.96 17.66
CA ALA A 759 8.39 -16.11 16.48
C ALA A 759 9.62 -16.22 15.56
N CYS A 760 10.83 -16.16 16.08
CA CYS A 760 12.04 -16.28 15.25
C CYS A 760 12.14 -17.64 14.56
N SER A 761 11.73 -18.71 15.24
CA SER A 761 11.69 -20.07 14.69
C SER A 761 10.66 -20.20 13.57
N ALA A 762 9.44 -19.67 13.79
CA ALA A 762 8.41 -19.61 12.77
C ALA A 762 8.86 -18.78 11.57
N LEU A 763 9.49 -17.61 11.80
CA LEU A 763 10.00 -16.74 10.74
C LEU A 763 11.02 -17.47 9.86
N ARG A 764 11.97 -18.19 10.47
CA ARG A 764 12.98 -18.99 9.75
C ARG A 764 12.33 -20.05 8.87
N GLY A 765 11.25 -20.68 9.34
CA GLY A 765 10.47 -21.65 8.57
C GLY A 765 9.76 -21.02 7.36
N VAL A 766 9.24 -19.79 7.49
CA VAL A 766 8.65 -19.04 6.37
C VAL A 766 9.70 -18.75 5.30
N THR A 767 10.84 -18.20 5.72
CA THR A 767 11.89 -17.75 4.80
C THR A 767 12.55 -18.90 4.05
N ALA A 768 12.75 -20.05 4.72
CA ALA A 768 13.32 -21.24 4.09
C ALA A 768 12.42 -21.81 2.98
N ARG A 769 11.09 -21.73 3.14
CA ARG A 769 10.13 -22.15 2.11
C ARG A 769 10.04 -21.17 0.95
N SER A 770 10.20 -19.86 1.19
CA SER A 770 10.16 -18.87 0.11
C SER A 770 11.37 -18.95 -0.82
N ASP A 771 12.53 -19.35 -0.31
CA ASP A 771 13.73 -19.53 -1.13
C ASP A 771 13.64 -20.76 -2.05
N ALA A 772 12.90 -21.80 -1.63
CA ALA A 772 12.71 -23.03 -2.41
C ALA A 772 11.72 -22.91 -3.59
N ILE A 773 10.96 -21.82 -3.70
CA ILE A 773 9.91 -21.62 -4.74
C ILE A 773 10.36 -20.60 -5.81
N GLN A 774 11.66 -20.30 -5.91
CA GLN A 774 12.19 -19.42 -6.96
C GLN A 774 12.30 -20.13 -8.32
N GLU A 775 11.19 -20.61 -8.87
CA GLU A 775 11.03 -20.79 -10.32
C GLU A 775 10.53 -19.49 -10.94
N PRO A 776 10.96 -19.14 -12.16
CA PRO A 776 10.53 -17.90 -12.81
C PRO A 776 9.02 -17.95 -13.09
N PRO A 777 8.26 -16.88 -12.79
CA PRO A 777 6.85 -16.84 -13.10
C PRO A 777 6.67 -16.82 -14.62
N VAL A 778 5.76 -17.67 -15.12
CA VAL A 778 5.21 -17.55 -16.46
C VAL A 778 4.58 -16.15 -16.61
N PRO A 779 4.86 -15.39 -17.68
CA PRO A 779 4.24 -14.09 -17.87
C PRO A 779 2.74 -14.27 -18.12
N CYS A 780 1.93 -14.10 -17.07
CA CYS A 780 0.50 -13.91 -17.24
C CYS A 780 0.27 -12.50 -17.80
N ALA A 781 -0.34 -12.42 -18.98
CA ALA A 781 -0.83 -11.17 -19.53
C ALA A 781 -1.69 -10.44 -18.49
N GLU A 782 -1.39 -9.16 -18.24
CA GLU A 782 -2.24 -8.31 -17.42
C GLU A 782 -3.64 -8.27 -18.08
N PRO A 783 -4.73 -8.58 -17.34
CA PRO A 783 -6.05 -8.41 -17.89
C PRO A 783 -6.29 -6.90 -18.14
N PRO A 784 -6.94 -6.53 -19.25
CA PRO A 784 -7.23 -5.14 -19.54
C PRO A 784 -8.03 -4.53 -18.39
N THR A 785 -7.65 -3.32 -17.99
CA THR A 785 -8.39 -2.53 -17.00
C THR A 785 -9.76 -2.17 -17.59
N LEU A 786 -10.75 -3.04 -17.40
CA LEU A 786 -12.13 -2.79 -17.77
C LEU A 786 -12.68 -1.66 -16.89
N SER A 787 -13.41 -0.72 -17.51
CA SER A 787 -14.17 0.29 -16.77
C SER A 787 -15.14 -0.37 -15.79
N ALA A 788 -15.39 0.24 -14.64
CA ALA A 788 -16.24 -0.31 -13.58
C ALA A 788 -17.64 -0.74 -14.10
N VAL A 789 -18.16 -0.04 -15.11
CA VAL A 789 -19.42 -0.35 -15.79
C VAL A 789 -19.35 -1.67 -16.56
N HIS A 790 -18.26 -1.94 -17.27
CA HIS A 790 -18.08 -3.22 -17.99
C HIS A 790 -17.85 -4.38 -17.02
N ALA A 791 -17.13 -4.17 -15.92
CA ALA A 791 -16.99 -5.17 -14.86
C ALA A 791 -18.35 -5.53 -14.25
N LEU A 792 -19.17 -4.54 -13.92
CA LEU A 792 -20.53 -4.73 -13.39
C LEU A 792 -21.45 -5.46 -14.38
N LEU A 793 -21.41 -5.11 -15.67
CA LEU A 793 -22.18 -5.78 -16.72
C LEU A 793 -21.72 -7.23 -16.97
N ALA A 794 -20.40 -7.48 -16.94
CA ALA A 794 -19.85 -8.83 -17.06
C ALA A 794 -20.26 -9.71 -15.87
N LEU A 795 -20.31 -9.13 -14.66
CA LEU A 795 -20.80 -9.80 -13.47
C LEU A 795 -22.28 -10.09 -13.48
N TRP A 796 -23.11 -9.14 -13.93
CA TRP A 796 -24.53 -9.34 -14.10
C TRP A 796 -24.84 -10.49 -15.06
N ARG A 797 -24.05 -10.64 -16.13
CA ARG A 797 -24.15 -11.79 -17.05
C ARG A 797 -23.73 -13.11 -16.39
N ARG A 798 -22.72 -13.10 -15.52
CA ARG A 798 -22.11 -14.30 -14.92
C ARG A 798 -22.84 -14.82 -13.68
N HIS A 799 -23.47 -13.94 -12.91
CA HIS A 799 -24.13 -14.24 -11.63
C HIS A 799 -25.55 -13.66 -11.59
N LYS A 800 -26.40 -14.07 -12.54
CA LYS A 800 -27.76 -13.53 -12.75
C LYS A 800 -28.67 -13.56 -11.51
N THR A 801 -28.46 -14.51 -10.60
CA THR A 801 -29.31 -14.70 -9.40
C THR A 801 -28.71 -14.14 -8.12
N LEU A 802 -27.38 -14.18 -7.95
CA LEU A 802 -26.72 -13.76 -6.71
C LEU A 802 -26.73 -12.24 -6.52
N ILE A 803 -26.55 -11.47 -7.61
CA ILE A 803 -26.52 -10.01 -7.55
C ILE A 803 -27.86 -9.40 -7.14
N PRO A 804 -29.02 -9.76 -7.74
CA PRO A 804 -30.30 -9.20 -7.29
C PRO A 804 -30.64 -9.60 -5.85
N ILE A 805 -30.29 -10.81 -5.41
CA ILE A 805 -30.45 -11.23 -4.01
C ILE A 805 -29.59 -10.35 -3.09
N ALA A 806 -28.32 -10.10 -3.44
CA ALA A 806 -27.45 -9.23 -2.66
C ALA A 806 -27.96 -7.78 -2.64
N VAL A 807 -28.44 -7.24 -3.75
CA VAL A 807 -29.02 -5.88 -3.81
C VAL A 807 -30.27 -5.78 -2.93
N LEU A 808 -31.16 -6.76 -2.99
CA LEU A 808 -32.37 -6.80 -2.18
C LEU A 808 -32.05 -6.96 -0.68
N MET A 809 -31.05 -7.79 -0.36
CA MET A 809 -30.55 -7.96 1.00
C MET A 809 -29.92 -6.67 1.55
N PHE A 810 -29.14 -5.95 0.74
CA PHE A 810 -28.59 -4.64 1.11
C PHE A 810 -29.70 -3.62 1.33
N ALA A 811 -30.63 -3.47 0.38
CA ALA A 811 -31.72 -2.51 0.47
C ALA A 811 -32.60 -2.76 1.70
N GLY A 812 -33.00 -4.03 1.94
CA GLY A 812 -33.78 -4.40 3.11
C GLY A 812 -33.05 -4.17 4.43
N SER A 813 -31.75 -4.51 4.50
CA SER A 813 -30.94 -4.31 5.72
C SER A 813 -30.68 -2.84 6.00
N ALA A 814 -30.39 -2.05 4.97
CA ALA A 814 -30.18 -0.60 5.11
C ALA A 814 -31.47 0.13 5.49
N TRP A 815 -32.61 -0.26 4.89
CA TRP A 815 -33.92 0.28 5.26
C TRP A 815 -34.26 -0.02 6.73
N LEU A 816 -34.06 -1.27 7.17
CA LEU A 816 -34.28 -1.65 8.57
C LEU A 816 -33.35 -0.89 9.52
N PHE A 817 -32.07 -0.75 9.18
CA PHE A 817 -31.12 0.02 10.00
C PHE A 817 -31.52 1.49 10.12
N LEU A 818 -31.85 2.14 9.00
CA LEU A 818 -32.22 3.55 8.98
C LEU A 818 -33.55 3.81 9.70
N GLY A 819 -34.55 2.93 9.54
CA GLY A 819 -35.80 3.04 10.28
C GLY A 819 -35.60 2.91 11.79
N VAL A 820 -34.81 1.94 12.24
CA VAL A 820 -34.48 1.82 13.67
C VAL A 820 -33.67 3.03 14.16
N LEU A 821 -32.73 3.55 13.36
CA LEU A 821 -31.95 4.73 13.71
C LEU A 821 -32.82 5.98 13.83
N GLU A 822 -33.76 6.18 12.90
CA GLU A 822 -34.75 7.27 12.93
C GLU A 822 -35.58 7.21 14.20
N ASP A 823 -36.14 6.05 14.54
CA ASP A 823 -36.92 5.86 15.76
C ASP A 823 -36.11 6.12 17.05
N VAL A 824 -34.83 5.74 17.08
CA VAL A 824 -33.92 6.03 18.19
C VAL A 824 -33.64 7.54 18.32
N LEU A 825 -33.51 8.25 17.21
CA LEU A 825 -33.32 9.70 17.18
C LEU A 825 -34.59 10.47 17.55
N SER A 826 -35.74 10.02 17.06
CA SER A 826 -37.07 10.61 17.28
C SER A 826 -37.67 10.27 18.64
N LYS A 827 -37.09 9.29 19.37
CA LYS A 827 -37.57 8.79 20.67
C LYS A 827 -39.02 8.26 20.62
N ASP A 828 -39.37 7.62 19.50
CA ASP A 828 -40.74 7.25 19.12
C ASP A 828 -40.96 5.70 19.27
N PRO A 829 -42.08 5.06 18.85
CA PRO A 829 -42.67 3.87 19.49
C PRO A 829 -41.83 2.58 19.65
N LEU A 830 -40.66 2.44 19.03
CA LEU A 830 -39.73 1.34 19.32
C LEU A 830 -39.29 1.26 20.79
N MET A 831 -39.30 2.40 21.52
CA MET A 831 -39.00 2.40 22.96
C MET A 831 -40.02 1.58 23.77
N GLN A 832 -41.27 1.51 23.33
CA GLN A 832 -42.31 0.69 23.99
C GLN A 832 -42.09 -0.80 23.72
N ALA A 833 -41.81 -1.18 22.47
CA ALA A 833 -41.49 -2.57 22.11
C ALA A 833 -40.28 -3.11 22.87
N ASP A 834 -39.24 -2.29 23.00
CA ASP A 834 -38.02 -2.61 23.74
C ASP A 834 -38.29 -2.91 25.22
N LEU A 835 -39.14 -2.11 25.87
CA LEU A 835 -39.51 -2.29 27.27
C LEU A 835 -40.30 -3.58 27.50
N ILE A 836 -41.29 -3.87 26.65
CA ILE A 836 -42.13 -5.08 26.74
C ILE A 836 -41.28 -6.34 26.63
N VAL A 837 -40.43 -6.40 25.60
CA VAL A 837 -39.63 -7.60 25.35
C VAL A 837 -38.61 -7.78 26.46
N TYR A 838 -37.97 -6.69 26.91
CA TYR A 838 -37.07 -6.74 28.06
C TYR A 838 -37.77 -7.29 29.31
N SER A 839 -38.92 -6.72 29.70
CA SER A 839 -39.66 -7.16 30.89
C SER A 839 -40.10 -8.60 30.78
N THR A 840 -40.60 -9.03 29.61
CA THR A 840 -41.07 -10.40 29.39
C THR A 840 -39.92 -11.39 29.52
N LEU A 841 -38.76 -11.09 28.91
CA LEU A 841 -37.57 -11.92 29.01
C LEU A 841 -37.08 -12.03 30.45
N GLN A 842 -37.09 -10.93 31.23
CA GLN A 842 -36.66 -10.97 32.63
C GLN A 842 -37.51 -11.93 33.49
N HIS A 843 -38.81 -12.07 33.21
CA HIS A 843 -39.69 -12.99 33.95
C HIS A 843 -39.45 -14.48 33.63
N VAL A 844 -38.83 -14.80 32.50
CA VAL A 844 -38.55 -16.18 32.07
C VAL A 844 -37.12 -16.60 32.48
N ARG A 845 -36.36 -15.72 33.15
CA ARG A 845 -34.97 -16.01 33.51
C ARG A 845 -34.85 -17.08 34.59
N THR A 846 -33.90 -18.00 34.41
CA THR A 846 -33.56 -19.00 35.43
C THR A 846 -32.05 -19.12 35.58
N PRO A 847 -31.51 -19.35 36.80
CA PRO A 847 -30.07 -19.44 37.03
C PRO A 847 -29.28 -20.42 36.12
N PRO A 848 -29.77 -21.66 35.83
CA PRO A 848 -29.03 -22.55 34.94
C PRO A 848 -29.03 -22.04 33.49
N PHE A 849 -30.11 -21.38 33.05
CA PHE A 849 -30.21 -20.84 31.71
C PHE A 849 -29.44 -19.52 31.56
N ASP A 850 -29.33 -18.72 32.63
CA ASP A 850 -28.43 -17.57 32.72
C ASP A 850 -26.96 -17.96 32.51
N ALA A 851 -26.49 -19.03 33.16
CA ALA A 851 -25.14 -19.53 32.96
C ALA A 851 -24.92 -19.95 31.49
N TRP A 852 -25.86 -20.69 30.90
CA TRP A 852 -25.73 -21.11 29.51
C TRP A 852 -25.74 -19.92 28.52
N MET A 853 -26.65 -18.96 28.72
CA MET A 853 -26.73 -17.75 27.89
C MET A 853 -25.49 -16.86 28.05
N THR A 854 -24.90 -16.81 29.24
CA THR A 854 -23.64 -16.09 29.47
C THR A 854 -22.50 -16.72 28.66
N ALA A 855 -22.37 -18.06 28.67
CA ALA A 855 -21.36 -18.75 27.86
C ALA A 855 -21.55 -18.51 26.35
N MET A 856 -22.80 -18.42 25.87
CA MET A 856 -23.08 -18.08 24.47
C MET A 856 -22.72 -16.63 24.14
N SER A 857 -22.94 -15.69 25.07
CA SER A 857 -22.53 -14.29 24.90
C SER A 857 -21.00 -14.14 24.86
N GLU A 858 -20.26 -14.93 25.64
CA GLU A 858 -18.79 -14.90 25.69
C GLU A 858 -18.12 -15.32 24.35
N LEU A 859 -18.80 -16.12 23.52
CA LEU A 859 -18.31 -16.46 22.17
C LEU A 859 -18.27 -15.25 21.21
N GLY A 860 -19.02 -14.19 21.54
CA GLY A 860 -19.00 -12.92 20.82
C GLY A 860 -18.00 -11.91 21.38
N ASP A 861 -17.30 -12.23 22.48
CA ASP A 861 -16.39 -11.30 23.12
C ASP A 861 -15.08 -11.12 22.32
N ALA A 862 -14.48 -9.93 22.40
CA ALA A 862 -13.27 -9.58 21.66
C ALA A 862 -12.12 -10.53 21.96
N ALA A 863 -12.05 -11.07 23.18
CA ALA A 863 -11.04 -12.06 23.60
C ALA A 863 -11.08 -13.36 22.79
N VAL A 864 -12.25 -13.76 22.27
CA VAL A 864 -12.44 -14.97 21.46
C VAL A 864 -12.38 -14.66 19.97
N VAL A 865 -12.98 -13.54 19.56
CA VAL A 865 -13.09 -13.15 18.14
C VAL A 865 -11.76 -12.66 17.57
N LEU A 866 -10.97 -11.87 18.32
CA LEU A 866 -9.74 -11.28 17.82
C LEU A 866 -8.67 -12.31 17.41
N PRO A 867 -8.39 -13.38 18.18
CA PRO A 867 -7.49 -14.44 17.72
C PRO A 867 -7.90 -15.02 16.37
N ILE A 868 -9.20 -15.23 16.13
CA ILE A 868 -9.72 -15.74 14.85
C ILE A 868 -9.45 -14.73 13.73
N VAL A 869 -9.73 -13.45 13.97
CA VAL A 869 -9.49 -12.37 13.01
C VAL A 869 -8.01 -12.31 12.60
N LEU A 870 -7.09 -12.39 13.57
CA LEU A 870 -5.64 -12.37 13.32
C LEU A 870 -5.15 -13.62 12.60
N VAL A 871 -5.67 -14.79 12.96
CA VAL A 871 -5.32 -16.07 12.32
C VAL A 871 -5.79 -16.10 10.86
N VAL A 872 -7.03 -15.68 10.58
CA VAL A 872 -7.57 -15.60 9.21
C VAL A 872 -6.80 -14.58 8.37
N LEU A 873 -6.53 -13.41 8.93
CA LEU A 873 -5.73 -12.38 8.26
C LEU A 873 -4.33 -12.89 7.93
N SER A 874 -3.67 -13.55 8.89
CA SER A 874 -2.35 -14.14 8.70
C SER A 874 -2.36 -15.25 7.66
N TRP A 875 -3.42 -16.05 7.61
CA TRP A 875 -3.59 -17.08 6.58
C TRP A 875 -3.69 -16.49 5.18
N PHE A 876 -4.52 -15.44 4.99
CA PHE A 876 -4.66 -14.78 3.70
C PHE A 876 -3.36 -14.12 3.25
N VAL A 877 -2.68 -13.44 4.17
CA VAL A 877 -1.35 -12.87 3.94
C VAL A 877 -0.36 -13.96 3.53
N TRP A 878 -0.32 -15.06 4.28
CA TRP A 878 0.61 -16.17 4.04
C TRP A 878 0.42 -16.80 2.66
N HIS A 879 -0.84 -17.01 2.26
CA HIS A 879 -1.18 -17.60 0.96
C HIS A 879 -1.28 -16.55 -0.16
N ARG A 880 -0.77 -15.32 0.08
CA ARG A 880 -0.74 -14.21 -0.89
C ARG A 880 -2.12 -13.83 -1.44
N ARG A 881 -3.18 -14.07 -0.67
CA ARG A 881 -4.56 -13.68 -0.97
C ARG A 881 -4.82 -12.22 -0.57
N TRP A 882 -4.08 -11.28 -1.15
CA TRP A 882 -4.11 -9.85 -0.79
C TRP A 882 -5.51 -9.24 -0.84
N ARG A 883 -6.29 -9.58 -1.86
CA ARG A 883 -7.67 -9.11 -2.01
C ARG A 883 -8.54 -9.61 -0.85
N ALA A 884 -8.48 -10.89 -0.51
CA ALA A 884 -9.22 -11.44 0.63
C ALA A 884 -8.78 -10.79 1.96
N ALA A 885 -7.47 -10.57 2.15
CA ALA A 885 -6.95 -9.89 3.34
C ALA A 885 -7.47 -8.45 3.49
N ILE A 886 -7.49 -7.68 2.39
CA ILE A 886 -8.01 -6.29 2.38
C ILE A 886 -9.49 -6.27 2.72
N PHE A 887 -10.29 -7.12 2.06
CA PHE A 887 -11.73 -7.17 2.32
C PHE A 887 -12.05 -7.71 3.71
N TRP A 888 -11.25 -8.64 4.24
CA TRP A 888 -11.36 -9.13 5.62
C TRP A 888 -11.11 -8.00 6.64
N LEU A 889 -10.07 -7.20 6.43
CA LEU A 889 -9.74 -6.09 7.30
C LEU A 889 -10.77 -4.95 7.18
N ALA A 890 -11.29 -4.69 5.97
CA ALA A 890 -12.39 -3.76 5.75
C ALA A 890 -13.68 -4.23 6.42
N ALA A 891 -13.99 -5.53 6.36
CA ALA A 891 -15.16 -6.11 7.01
C ALA A 891 -15.11 -5.86 8.52
N VAL A 892 -14.15 -6.47 9.20
CA VAL A 892 -14.06 -6.43 10.67
C VAL A 892 -13.70 -5.02 11.16
N GLY A 893 -12.69 -4.39 10.57
CA GLY A 893 -12.20 -3.08 10.99
C GLY A 893 -13.15 -1.93 10.70
N GLY A 894 -13.73 -1.92 9.50
CA GLY A 894 -14.69 -0.87 9.12
C GLY A 894 -15.94 -0.93 9.98
N ALA A 895 -16.47 -2.13 10.23
CA ALA A 895 -17.61 -2.31 11.12
C ALA A 895 -17.31 -1.82 12.55
N GLU A 896 -16.15 -2.19 13.10
CA GLU A 896 -15.76 -1.80 14.45
C GLU A 896 -15.64 -0.27 14.61
N VAL A 897 -14.99 0.40 13.65
CA VAL A 897 -14.88 1.87 13.64
C VAL A 897 -16.26 2.52 13.60
N ILE A 898 -17.12 2.08 12.68
CA ILE A 898 -18.43 2.69 12.49
C ILE A 898 -19.32 2.48 13.72
N VAL A 899 -19.36 1.27 14.29
CA VAL A 899 -20.15 0.97 15.50
C VAL A 899 -19.69 1.84 16.68
N LYS A 900 -18.37 1.95 16.89
CA LYS A 900 -17.81 2.80 17.95
C LYS A 900 -18.15 4.28 17.76
N LEU A 901 -18.10 4.79 16.52
CA LEU A 901 -18.50 6.17 16.21
C LEU A 901 -20.00 6.40 16.44
N LEU A 902 -20.86 5.44 16.07
CA LEU A 902 -22.31 5.54 16.31
C LEU A 902 -22.64 5.58 17.80
N LYS A 903 -21.98 4.74 18.62
CA LYS A 903 -22.13 4.78 20.09
C LYS A 903 -21.75 6.13 20.67
N LEU A 904 -20.62 6.69 20.21
CA LEU A 904 -20.13 8.02 20.58
C LEU A 904 -21.05 9.16 20.12
N ALA A 905 -21.81 8.99 19.03
CA ALA A 905 -22.72 10.01 18.56
C ALA A 905 -24.05 9.98 19.32
N LEU A 906 -24.61 8.79 19.55
CA LEU A 906 -26.01 8.62 19.95
C LEU A 906 -26.25 8.52 21.46
N HIS A 907 -25.23 8.14 22.26
CA HIS A 907 -25.29 8.13 23.73
C HIS A 907 -26.51 7.39 24.36
N ARG A 908 -27.07 6.38 23.67
CA ARG A 908 -28.25 5.64 24.15
C ARG A 908 -27.89 4.75 25.34
N ALA A 909 -28.61 4.86 26.45
CA ALA A 909 -28.37 4.06 27.66
C ALA A 909 -28.80 2.59 27.52
N ARG A 910 -28.06 1.69 28.18
CA ARG A 910 -28.38 0.25 28.27
C ARG A 910 -29.52 -0.04 29.27
N PRO A 911 -30.25 -1.18 29.08
CA PRO A 911 -31.27 -1.62 30.03
C PRO A 911 -30.70 -1.91 31.43
N ASN A 912 -29.57 -2.62 31.49
CA ASN A 912 -28.86 -2.90 32.74
C ASN A 912 -27.54 -2.10 32.81
N PRO A 913 -27.38 -1.15 33.76
CA PRO A 913 -26.18 -0.34 33.90
C PRO A 913 -25.09 -1.09 34.68
N PHE A 914 -24.41 -2.04 34.01
CA PHE A 914 -23.27 -2.77 34.58
C PHE A 914 -21.91 -2.33 33.98
N ALA A 915 -21.92 -1.51 32.94
CA ALA A 915 -20.73 -1.06 32.22
C ALA A 915 -20.45 0.44 32.43
N SER A 916 -19.17 0.83 32.37
CA SER A 916 -18.71 2.22 32.44
C SER A 916 -18.06 2.66 31.13
N GLY A 917 -17.94 3.97 30.89
CA GLY A 917 -17.43 4.51 29.62
C GLY A 917 -18.41 4.26 28.46
N VAL A 918 -17.94 4.13 27.22
CA VAL A 918 -18.86 3.97 26.07
C VAL A 918 -19.43 2.56 25.93
N GLU A 919 -18.88 1.59 26.64
CA GLU A 919 -19.59 0.34 26.88
C GLU A 919 -20.88 0.55 27.69
N SER A 920 -21.11 1.71 28.34
CA SER A 920 -22.43 2.03 28.91
C SER A 920 -23.49 2.35 27.85
N PHE A 921 -23.08 2.68 26.62
CA PHE A 921 -24.00 2.93 25.52
C PHE A 921 -24.38 1.65 24.80
N SER A 922 -25.65 1.58 24.41
CA SER A 922 -26.31 0.36 23.95
C SER A 922 -26.39 0.26 22.43
N PHE A 923 -26.46 1.40 21.73
CA PHE A 923 -26.79 1.47 20.30
C PHE A 923 -25.61 1.78 19.38
N PRO A 924 -25.41 1.04 18.28
CA PRO A 924 -25.97 -0.30 18.02
C PRO A 924 -25.24 -1.37 18.85
N SER A 925 -25.81 -2.58 18.94
CA SER A 925 -25.18 -3.70 19.64
C SER A 925 -23.87 -4.12 18.97
N SER A 926 -22.74 -3.89 19.65
CA SER A 926 -21.40 -4.23 19.13
C SER A 926 -21.21 -5.73 18.95
N HIS A 927 -21.68 -6.54 19.90
CA HIS A 927 -21.54 -8.00 19.83
C HIS A 927 -22.33 -8.58 18.65
N ALA A 928 -23.56 -8.09 18.42
CA ALA A 928 -24.36 -8.54 17.30
C ALA A 928 -23.75 -8.13 15.94
N ALA A 929 -23.31 -6.87 15.82
CA ALA A 929 -22.68 -6.34 14.61
C ALA A 929 -21.35 -7.05 14.29
N LEU A 930 -20.46 -7.21 15.28
CA LEU A 930 -19.17 -7.90 15.08
C LEU A 930 -19.36 -9.39 14.79
N ALA A 931 -20.33 -10.06 15.42
CA ALA A 931 -20.60 -11.47 15.18
C ALA A 931 -21.06 -11.69 13.73
N ILE A 932 -22.05 -10.93 13.24
CA ILE A 932 -22.53 -11.09 11.86
C ILE A 932 -21.45 -10.71 10.84
N VAL A 933 -20.66 -9.68 11.11
CA VAL A 933 -19.58 -9.26 10.21
C VAL A 933 -18.48 -10.30 10.17
N THR A 934 -18.03 -10.79 11.33
CA THR A 934 -16.90 -11.73 11.40
C THR A 934 -17.31 -13.12 10.92
N TYR A 935 -18.35 -13.72 11.50
CA TYR A 935 -18.77 -15.07 11.14
C TYR A 935 -19.49 -15.12 9.79
N GLY A 936 -20.29 -14.10 9.46
CA GLY A 936 -21.01 -14.02 8.19
C GLY A 936 -20.08 -13.77 6.99
N PHE A 937 -19.14 -12.83 7.09
CA PHE A 937 -18.18 -12.59 6.00
C PHE A 937 -17.18 -13.74 5.85
N LEU A 938 -16.78 -14.38 6.97
CA LEU A 938 -15.96 -15.58 6.93
C LEU A 938 -16.69 -16.74 6.24
N ALA A 939 -17.97 -16.94 6.54
CA ALA A 939 -18.81 -17.93 5.86
C ALA A 939 -18.85 -17.68 4.36
N PHE A 940 -19.07 -16.43 3.92
CA PHE A 940 -19.03 -16.04 2.51
C PHE A 940 -17.70 -16.44 1.84
N LEU A 941 -16.56 -16.13 2.47
CA LEU A 941 -15.23 -16.48 1.93
C LEU A 941 -14.98 -18.00 1.88
N LEU A 942 -15.47 -18.75 2.86
CA LEU A 942 -15.27 -20.20 2.95
C LEU A 942 -16.19 -21.00 2.02
N CYS A 943 -17.34 -20.46 1.61
CA CYS A 943 -18.29 -21.13 0.73
C CYS A 943 -17.75 -21.34 -0.70
N GLU A 944 -16.80 -20.52 -1.14
CA GLU A 944 -16.30 -20.57 -2.51
C GLU A 944 -15.57 -21.90 -2.81
N GLY A 945 -15.90 -22.52 -3.94
CA GLY A 945 -15.33 -23.82 -4.35
C GLY A 945 -15.76 -25.03 -3.52
N GLN A 946 -16.67 -24.88 -2.54
CA GLN A 946 -17.19 -26.01 -1.75
C GLN A 946 -18.42 -26.68 -2.36
N ARG A 947 -18.64 -27.96 -2.00
CA ARG A 947 -19.86 -28.72 -2.37
C ARG A 947 -21.09 -28.11 -1.69
N HIS A 948 -22.26 -28.20 -2.33
CA HIS A 948 -23.52 -27.64 -1.83
C HIS A 948 -23.78 -27.96 -0.36
N ARG A 949 -23.69 -29.25 0.05
CA ARG A 949 -23.89 -29.68 1.45
C ARG A 949 -22.98 -28.94 2.44
N LEU A 950 -21.71 -28.74 2.10
CA LEU A 950 -20.75 -28.07 2.97
C LEU A 950 -20.98 -26.55 3.00
N ARG A 951 -21.40 -25.94 1.88
CA ARG A 951 -21.82 -24.53 1.86
C ARG A 951 -23.00 -24.30 2.79
N THR A 952 -24.03 -25.13 2.70
CA THR A 952 -25.21 -25.05 3.57
C THR A 952 -24.81 -25.22 5.03
N ALA A 953 -23.91 -26.16 5.35
CA ALA A 953 -23.43 -26.36 6.72
C ALA A 953 -22.65 -25.15 7.27
N ILE A 954 -21.77 -24.54 6.46
CA ILE A 954 -20.99 -23.34 6.86
C ILE A 954 -21.93 -22.16 7.14
N VAL A 955 -22.87 -21.89 6.24
CA VAL A 955 -23.83 -20.79 6.39
C VAL A 955 -24.75 -21.04 7.58
N LEU A 956 -25.25 -22.26 7.76
CA LEU A 956 -26.09 -22.63 8.89
C LEU A 956 -25.33 -22.46 10.21
N PHE A 957 -24.08 -22.92 10.29
CA PHE A 957 -23.26 -22.75 11.48
C PHE A 957 -23.05 -21.27 11.83
N ALA A 958 -22.70 -20.43 10.85
CA ALA A 958 -22.55 -18.99 11.06
C ALA A 958 -23.87 -18.33 11.50
N ALA A 959 -24.99 -18.67 10.85
CA ALA A 959 -26.30 -18.14 11.19
C ALA A 959 -26.73 -18.53 12.61
N VAL A 960 -26.48 -19.79 13.02
CA VAL A 960 -26.75 -20.29 14.37
C VAL A 960 -25.88 -19.58 15.40
N ALA A 961 -24.57 -19.44 15.15
CA ALA A 961 -23.66 -18.75 16.06
C ALA A 961 -24.05 -17.28 16.26
N VAL A 962 -24.34 -16.55 15.17
CA VAL A 962 -24.77 -15.14 15.23
C VAL A 962 -26.11 -15.01 15.96
N SER A 963 -27.06 -15.90 15.68
CA SER A 963 -28.38 -15.88 16.33
C SER A 963 -28.29 -16.18 17.82
N LEU A 964 -27.46 -17.15 18.23
CA LEU A 964 -27.22 -17.47 19.64
C LEU A 964 -26.57 -16.30 20.39
N ILE A 965 -25.55 -15.68 19.81
CA ILE A 965 -24.91 -14.48 20.39
C ILE A 965 -25.94 -13.35 20.51
N ALA A 966 -26.70 -13.05 19.46
CA ALA A 966 -27.73 -12.00 19.50
C ALA A 966 -28.82 -12.28 20.55
N ALA A 967 -29.37 -13.50 20.58
CA ALA A 967 -30.43 -13.90 21.50
C ALA A 967 -29.96 -13.89 22.96
N SER A 968 -28.74 -14.35 23.25
CA SER A 968 -28.17 -14.30 24.59
C SER A 968 -28.08 -12.87 25.14
N ARG A 969 -27.73 -11.88 24.30
CA ARG A 969 -27.67 -10.47 24.72
C ARG A 969 -29.04 -9.88 25.08
N LEU A 970 -30.09 -10.32 24.39
CA LEU A 970 -31.47 -9.93 24.70
C LEU A 970 -31.95 -10.60 25.99
N TYR A 971 -31.74 -11.91 26.12
CA TYR A 971 -32.13 -12.69 27.29
C TYR A 971 -31.49 -12.17 28.59
N LEU A 972 -30.19 -11.89 28.57
CA LEU A 972 -29.45 -11.35 29.72
C LEU A 972 -29.82 -9.90 30.07
N GLY A 973 -30.67 -9.24 29.26
CA GLY A 973 -31.10 -7.86 29.50
C GLY A 973 -30.01 -6.82 29.24
N VAL A 974 -29.06 -7.12 28.35
CA VAL A 974 -27.88 -6.29 28.13
C VAL A 974 -28.09 -5.21 27.06
N HIS A 975 -28.96 -5.48 26.10
CA HIS A 975 -29.28 -4.58 24.99
C HIS A 975 -30.78 -4.56 24.74
N TRP A 976 -31.25 -3.44 24.18
CA TRP A 976 -32.61 -3.35 23.66
C TRP A 976 -32.76 -4.20 22.38
N VAL A 977 -33.98 -4.59 22.03
CA VAL A 977 -34.26 -5.37 20.81
C VAL A 977 -33.86 -4.58 19.58
N SER A 978 -34.21 -3.29 19.57
CA SER A 978 -33.82 -2.34 18.54
C SER A 978 -32.29 -2.21 18.39
N ASP A 979 -31.51 -2.26 19.49
CA ASP A 979 -30.04 -2.20 19.42
C ASP A 979 -29.46 -3.42 18.70
N VAL A 980 -30.01 -4.61 18.98
CA VAL A 980 -29.58 -5.87 18.36
C VAL A 980 -30.03 -5.93 16.92
N ALA A 981 -31.26 -5.52 16.62
CA ALA A 981 -31.78 -5.42 15.26
C ALA A 981 -30.94 -4.46 14.41
N ALA A 982 -30.61 -3.28 14.94
CA ALA A 982 -29.72 -2.31 14.29
C ALA A 982 -28.31 -2.88 14.09
N GLY A 983 -27.74 -3.59 15.06
CA GLY A 983 -26.43 -4.22 14.93
C GLY A 983 -26.39 -5.28 13.82
N LEU A 984 -27.40 -6.15 13.77
CA LEU A 984 -27.52 -7.19 12.75
C LEU A 984 -27.78 -6.59 11.36
N SER A 985 -28.68 -5.62 11.24
CA SER A 985 -29.04 -4.99 9.95
C SER A 985 -27.87 -4.17 9.39
N PHE A 986 -27.17 -3.40 10.23
CA PHE A 986 -25.94 -2.71 9.87
C PHE A 986 -24.88 -3.70 9.36
N GLY A 987 -24.61 -4.75 10.15
CA GLY A 987 -23.59 -5.73 9.80
C GLY A 987 -23.92 -6.49 8.51
N LEU A 988 -25.19 -6.84 8.29
CA LEU A 988 -25.66 -7.48 7.05
C LEU A 988 -25.52 -6.55 5.85
N ALA A 989 -25.90 -5.27 5.97
CA ALA A 989 -25.71 -4.29 4.91
C ALA A 989 -24.21 -4.13 4.57
N TRP A 990 -23.36 -4.02 5.60
CA TRP A 990 -21.91 -3.86 5.45
C TRP A 990 -21.25 -5.05 4.74
N ILE A 991 -21.51 -6.28 5.17
CA ILE A 991 -20.94 -7.47 4.52
C ILE A 991 -21.45 -7.63 3.08
N THR A 992 -22.68 -7.19 2.79
CA THR A 992 -23.26 -7.29 1.44
C THR A 992 -22.52 -6.39 0.47
N VAL A 993 -22.25 -5.13 0.85
CA VAL A 993 -21.45 -4.21 0.04
C VAL A 993 -20.06 -4.78 -0.22
N LEU A 994 -19.42 -5.32 0.81
CA LEU A 994 -18.09 -5.92 0.69
C LEU A 994 -18.09 -7.20 -0.14
N ALA A 995 -19.11 -8.04 -0.01
CA ALA A 995 -19.27 -9.26 -0.80
C ALA A 995 -19.47 -8.94 -2.29
N ILE A 996 -20.28 -7.92 -2.62
CA ILE A 996 -20.44 -7.41 -4.00
C ILE A 996 -19.08 -6.93 -4.52
N GLY A 997 -18.40 -6.05 -3.76
CA GLY A 997 -17.08 -5.52 -4.11
C GLY A 997 -16.03 -6.62 -4.30
N TYR A 998 -16.03 -7.66 -3.47
CA TYR A 998 -15.13 -8.80 -3.54
C TYR A 998 -15.46 -9.74 -4.72
N SER A 999 -16.72 -9.81 -5.12
CA SER A 999 -17.15 -10.57 -6.30
C SER A 999 -16.83 -9.87 -7.62
N LEU A 1000 -16.38 -8.60 -7.60
CA LEU A 1000 -16.07 -7.83 -8.82
C LEU A 1000 -14.95 -8.41 -9.70
N GLN A 1001 -14.17 -9.36 -9.20
CA GLN A 1001 -13.07 -10.04 -9.91
C GLN A 1001 -13.17 -11.55 -9.70
N LEU A 1002 -12.50 -12.34 -10.55
CA LEU A 1002 -12.44 -13.80 -10.43
C LEU A 1002 -12.02 -14.22 -9.01
N ILE A 1003 -12.85 -15.03 -8.35
CA ILE A 1003 -12.58 -15.52 -7.00
C ILE A 1003 -11.68 -16.75 -7.11
N GLU A 1004 -10.50 -16.68 -6.50
CA GLU A 1004 -9.64 -17.85 -6.37
C GLU A 1004 -9.97 -18.65 -5.10
N PRO A 1005 -10.02 -20.00 -5.17
CA PRO A 1005 -10.34 -20.83 -4.01
C PRO A 1005 -9.27 -20.68 -2.91
N ILE A 1006 -9.74 -20.47 -1.68
CA ILE A 1006 -8.94 -20.02 -0.53
C ILE A 1006 -8.24 -21.18 0.22
N GLY A 1007 -8.48 -22.44 -0.18
CA GLY A 1007 -7.96 -23.62 0.53
C GLY A 1007 -8.71 -23.90 1.83
N ALA A 1008 -10.05 -23.82 1.79
CA ALA A 1008 -10.94 -23.74 2.95
C ALA A 1008 -10.79 -24.86 4.00
N LYS A 1009 -10.41 -26.08 3.62
CA LYS A 1009 -10.32 -27.22 4.56
C LYS A 1009 -9.29 -26.99 5.68
N ARG A 1010 -8.08 -26.53 5.32
CA ARG A 1010 -7.01 -26.28 6.30
C ARG A 1010 -7.31 -25.05 7.15
N LEU A 1011 -7.83 -24.00 6.52
CA LEU A 1011 -8.25 -22.78 7.20
C LEU A 1011 -9.39 -23.06 8.21
N MET A 1012 -10.40 -23.86 7.83
CA MET A 1012 -11.47 -24.28 8.75
C MET A 1012 -10.94 -25.03 9.96
N GLY A 1013 -9.98 -25.95 9.78
CA GLY A 1013 -9.37 -26.67 10.91
C GLY A 1013 -8.63 -25.72 11.86
N LEU A 1014 -7.90 -24.74 11.31
CA LEU A 1014 -7.19 -23.73 12.10
C LEU A 1014 -8.15 -22.80 12.85
N ILE A 1015 -9.24 -22.37 12.21
CA ILE A 1015 -10.30 -21.55 12.83
C ILE A 1015 -10.98 -22.32 13.95
N ALA A 1016 -11.37 -23.58 13.71
CA ALA A 1016 -12.02 -24.41 14.72
C ALA A 1016 -11.14 -24.62 15.95
N LEU A 1017 -9.85 -24.89 15.75
CA LEU A 1017 -8.87 -25.01 16.84
C LEU A 1017 -8.72 -23.69 17.62
N THR A 1018 -8.65 -22.56 16.91
CA THR A 1018 -8.50 -21.22 17.53
C THR A 1018 -9.74 -20.85 18.33
N LEU A 1019 -10.93 -21.12 17.79
CA LEU A 1019 -12.21 -20.87 18.46
C LEU A 1019 -12.35 -21.75 19.71
N LEU A 1020 -12.07 -23.06 19.62
CA LEU A 1020 -12.12 -23.97 20.77
C LEU A 1020 -11.13 -23.55 21.87
N ALA A 1021 -9.88 -23.29 21.51
CA ALA A 1021 -8.86 -22.88 22.48
C ALA A 1021 -9.20 -21.54 23.13
N GLY A 1022 -9.61 -20.54 22.34
CA GLY A 1022 -9.97 -19.21 22.81
C GLY A 1022 -11.20 -19.23 23.71
N ALA A 1023 -12.29 -19.88 23.26
CA ALA A 1023 -13.54 -19.98 24.01
C ALA A 1023 -13.34 -20.75 25.31
N SER A 1024 -12.74 -21.94 25.29
CA SER A 1024 -12.53 -22.74 26.50
C SER A 1024 -11.66 -22.01 27.53
N LEU A 1025 -10.61 -21.33 27.10
CA LEU A 1025 -9.73 -20.58 28.01
C LEU A 1025 -10.43 -19.37 28.63
N HIS A 1026 -11.25 -18.66 27.84
CA HIS A 1026 -11.99 -17.49 28.31
C HIS A 1026 -13.10 -17.89 29.30
N ILE A 1027 -13.95 -18.85 28.91
CA ILE A 1027 -15.05 -19.38 29.72
C ILE A 1027 -14.51 -19.93 31.04
N ALA A 1028 -13.44 -20.74 31.02
CA ALA A 1028 -12.90 -21.32 32.24
C ALA A 1028 -12.42 -20.29 33.29
N ARG A 1029 -12.17 -19.03 32.88
CA ARG A 1029 -11.58 -18.00 33.75
C ARG A 1029 -12.55 -16.90 34.16
N ARG A 1030 -13.40 -16.44 33.23
CA ARG A 1030 -14.29 -15.29 33.46
C ARG A 1030 -15.74 -15.65 33.69
N HIS A 1031 -16.16 -16.87 33.37
CA HIS A 1031 -17.56 -17.23 33.37
C HIS A 1031 -18.28 -16.97 34.70
N ALA A 1032 -17.66 -17.30 35.84
CA ALA A 1032 -18.26 -17.01 37.14
C ALA A 1032 -18.44 -15.51 37.41
N ALA A 1033 -17.50 -14.67 36.94
CA ALA A 1033 -17.58 -13.22 37.09
C ALA A 1033 -18.63 -12.62 36.15
N ASP A 1034 -18.72 -13.12 34.91
CA ASP A 1034 -19.68 -12.64 33.92
C ASP A 1034 -21.11 -13.05 34.28
N VAL A 1035 -21.30 -14.26 34.81
CA VAL A 1035 -22.60 -14.71 35.35
C VAL A 1035 -23.04 -13.83 36.53
N ALA A 1036 -22.11 -13.42 37.39
CA ALA A 1036 -22.41 -12.49 38.47
C ALA A 1036 -22.74 -11.08 37.96
N LEU A 1037 -22.05 -10.63 36.90
CA LEU A 1037 -22.25 -9.33 36.27
C LEU A 1037 -23.63 -9.18 35.62
N TYR A 1038 -24.15 -10.24 34.99
CA TYR A 1038 -25.45 -10.21 34.29
C TYR A 1038 -26.65 -10.56 35.18
N ARG A 1039 -26.45 -10.64 36.50
CA ARG A 1039 -27.54 -10.93 37.43
C ARG A 1039 -28.62 -9.83 37.35
N PRO A 1040 -29.92 -10.18 37.32
CA PRO A 1040 -31.00 -9.19 37.31
C PRO A 1040 -30.84 -8.22 38.49
N VAL A 1041 -30.93 -6.92 38.22
CA VAL A 1041 -30.95 -5.88 39.25
C VAL A 1041 -32.42 -5.59 39.58
N GLU A 1042 -32.92 -6.11 40.70
CA GLU A 1042 -34.22 -5.71 41.24
C GLU A 1042 -34.10 -4.31 41.85
N ARG A 1043 -34.64 -3.29 41.17
CA ARG A 1043 -34.65 -1.91 41.65
C ARG A 1043 -35.91 -1.67 42.48
N ILE A 1044 -35.96 -2.24 43.68
CA ILE A 1044 -37.05 -1.96 44.62
C ILE A 1044 -36.69 -0.68 45.38
N GLU A 1045 -37.43 0.40 45.13
CA GLU A 1045 -37.29 1.64 45.91
C GLU A 1045 -37.69 1.37 47.37
N ARG A 1046 -36.79 1.73 48.29
CA ARG A 1046 -37.01 1.61 49.73
C ARG A 1046 -37.41 2.97 50.28
N VAL A 1047 -38.58 3.04 50.91
CA VAL A 1047 -39.16 4.29 51.40
C VAL A 1047 -39.57 4.10 52.86
N THR A 1048 -39.38 5.11 53.72
CA THR A 1048 -39.88 5.05 55.10
C THR A 1048 -41.39 5.36 55.17
N PRO A 1049 -42.12 4.92 56.21
CA PRO A 1049 -43.54 5.25 56.38
C PRO A 1049 -43.85 6.76 56.34
N ALA A 1050 -42.95 7.58 56.91
CA ALA A 1050 -43.08 9.04 56.92
C ALA A 1050 -42.88 9.65 55.52
N GLU A 1051 -41.88 9.20 54.78
CA GLU A 1051 -41.62 9.64 53.40
C GLU A 1051 -42.74 9.19 52.45
N TRP A 1052 -43.21 7.95 52.59
CA TRP A 1052 -44.28 7.40 51.76
C TRP A 1052 -45.54 8.24 51.88
N ARG A 1053 -46.01 8.53 53.11
CA ARG A 1053 -47.18 9.41 53.34
C ARG A 1053 -46.90 10.88 53.04
N GLY A 1054 -45.67 11.37 53.26
CA GLY A 1054 -45.26 12.75 53.05
C GLY A 1054 -45.14 13.18 51.57
N GLY A 1055 -45.17 12.23 50.63
CA GLY A 1055 -45.22 12.54 49.20
C GLY A 1055 -44.53 11.52 48.30
N ALA A 1056 -43.75 10.58 48.84
CA ALA A 1056 -43.06 9.57 48.02
C ALA A 1056 -44.04 8.59 47.36
N TRP A 1057 -45.28 8.46 47.85
CA TRP A 1057 -46.37 7.77 47.14
C TRP A 1057 -46.59 8.30 45.71
N ARG A 1058 -46.25 9.58 45.44
CA ARG A 1058 -46.33 10.21 44.11
C ARG A 1058 -45.22 9.77 43.17
N MET A 1059 -44.10 9.25 43.68
CA MET A 1059 -43.00 8.78 42.83
C MET A 1059 -43.32 7.43 42.16
N LEU A 1060 -44.30 6.68 42.70
CA LEU A 1060 -44.80 5.46 42.09
C LEU A 1060 -45.66 5.76 40.86
N SER A 1061 -45.73 4.80 39.93
CA SER A 1061 -46.42 4.97 38.65
C SER A 1061 -47.85 5.50 38.84
N PRO A 1062 -48.29 6.50 38.07
CA PRO A 1062 -49.65 7.05 38.15
C PRO A 1062 -50.71 6.06 37.64
N GLY A 1063 -50.32 5.09 36.81
CA GLY A 1063 -51.22 4.07 36.32
C GLY A 1063 -50.55 2.88 35.66
N ARG A 1064 -51.37 1.92 35.30
CA ARG A 1064 -51.00 0.73 34.57
C ARG A 1064 -50.61 1.10 33.14
N VAL A 1065 -49.31 1.01 32.90
CA VAL A 1065 -48.75 0.95 31.55
C VAL A 1065 -49.08 -0.41 30.95
N ALA A 1066 -50.02 -0.44 30.00
CA ALA A 1066 -50.39 -1.64 29.26
C ALA A 1066 -49.23 -2.16 28.42
N VAL A 1067 -49.39 -3.35 27.84
CA VAL A 1067 -48.37 -3.94 26.97
C VAL A 1067 -48.00 -2.97 25.85
N VAL A 1068 -48.93 -2.22 25.26
CA VAL A 1068 -48.62 -1.27 24.17
C VAL A 1068 -48.00 0.05 24.67
N GLY A 1069 -47.58 0.14 25.94
CA GLY A 1069 -46.91 1.33 26.49
C GLY A 1069 -47.83 2.53 26.71
N ARG A 1070 -49.12 2.40 26.45
CA ARG A 1070 -50.16 3.37 26.80
C ARG A 1070 -50.54 3.18 28.27
N ILE A 1071 -50.74 4.28 28.98
CA ILE A 1071 -51.30 4.21 30.33
C ILE A 1071 -52.82 4.15 30.19
N ASP A 1072 -53.37 2.96 30.42
CA ASP A 1072 -54.78 2.68 30.12
C ASP A 1072 -55.67 2.72 31.38
N GLU A 1073 -55.10 2.46 32.55
CA GLU A 1073 -55.83 2.47 33.83
C GLU A 1073 -55.04 3.21 34.91
N PRO A 1074 -55.66 4.06 35.74
CA PRO A 1074 -55.00 4.71 36.86
C PRO A 1074 -54.80 3.77 38.05
N PHE A 1075 -53.66 3.86 38.73
CA PHE A 1075 -53.42 3.13 39.98
C PHE A 1075 -54.10 3.87 41.14
N SER A 1076 -55.36 3.52 41.36
CA SER A 1076 -56.22 4.14 42.37
C SER A 1076 -55.98 3.63 43.80
N VAL A 1077 -55.17 2.57 43.97
CA VAL A 1077 -54.87 1.97 45.28
C VAL A 1077 -53.36 1.81 45.47
N GLN A 1078 -52.85 2.18 46.65
CA GLN A 1078 -51.55 1.73 47.14
C GLN A 1078 -51.69 1.09 48.52
N TRP A 1079 -51.14 -0.10 48.71
CA TRP A 1079 -51.31 -0.89 49.92
C TRP A 1079 -49.98 -1.38 50.46
N ALA A 1080 -49.57 -0.93 51.65
CA ALA A 1080 -48.43 -1.45 52.39
C ALA A 1080 -48.89 -2.60 53.31
N ALA A 1081 -48.62 -3.85 52.92
CA ALA A 1081 -48.91 -5.05 53.70
C ALA A 1081 -48.26 -6.29 53.05
N THR A 1082 -48.03 -7.36 53.82
CA THR A 1082 -47.59 -8.64 53.22
C THR A 1082 -48.72 -9.26 52.38
N ALA A 1083 -48.38 -10.00 51.31
CA ALA A 1083 -49.37 -10.65 50.45
C ALA A 1083 -50.39 -11.50 51.24
N ARG A 1084 -49.91 -12.30 52.20
CA ARG A 1084 -50.79 -13.10 53.09
C ARG A 1084 -51.71 -12.25 53.96
N THR A 1085 -51.28 -11.07 54.38
CA THR A 1085 -52.12 -10.13 55.14
C THR A 1085 -53.23 -9.57 54.26
N ILE A 1086 -52.90 -9.20 53.02
CA ILE A 1086 -53.86 -8.69 52.03
C ILE A 1086 -54.91 -9.77 51.73
N GLU A 1087 -54.49 -11.00 51.44
CA GLU A 1087 -55.41 -12.13 51.19
C GLU A 1087 -56.42 -12.32 52.33
N ARG A 1088 -55.95 -12.39 53.59
CA ARG A 1088 -56.84 -12.57 54.75
C ARG A 1088 -57.83 -11.42 54.94
N VAL A 1089 -57.38 -10.18 54.71
CA VAL A 1089 -58.24 -8.99 54.84
C VAL A 1089 -59.28 -8.94 53.74
N MET A 1090 -58.90 -9.30 52.52
CA MET A 1090 -59.81 -9.40 51.38
C MET A 1090 -60.90 -10.46 51.64
N GLU A 1091 -60.52 -11.67 52.07
CA GLU A 1091 -61.47 -12.75 52.40
C GLU A 1091 -62.46 -12.35 53.50
N ALA A 1092 -61.98 -11.69 54.56
CA ALA A 1092 -62.82 -11.22 55.67
C ALA A 1092 -63.87 -10.17 55.26
N ASN A 1093 -63.65 -9.46 54.16
CA ASN A 1093 -64.54 -8.42 53.62
C ASN A 1093 -65.32 -8.89 52.37
N GLY A 1094 -65.45 -10.21 52.17
CA GLY A 1094 -66.28 -10.78 51.10
C GLY A 1094 -65.64 -10.79 49.71
N TRP A 1095 -64.35 -10.50 49.58
CA TRP A 1095 -63.60 -10.65 48.33
C TRP A 1095 -63.09 -12.07 48.16
N GLN A 1096 -63.05 -12.57 46.92
CA GLN A 1096 -62.50 -13.88 46.58
C GLN A 1096 -61.28 -13.73 45.68
N ALA A 1097 -60.26 -14.58 45.88
CA ALA A 1097 -59.10 -14.60 44.99
C ALA A 1097 -59.52 -15.02 43.56
N ALA A 1098 -59.11 -14.25 42.56
CA ALA A 1098 -59.49 -14.47 41.18
C ALA A 1098 -58.70 -15.64 40.55
N ARG A 1099 -59.35 -16.42 39.67
CA ARG A 1099 -58.64 -17.40 38.83
C ARG A 1099 -58.13 -16.72 37.56
N SER A 1100 -56.82 -16.85 37.31
CA SER A 1100 -56.20 -16.39 36.06
C SER A 1100 -56.42 -17.42 34.94
N ASN A 1101 -56.71 -16.97 33.72
CA ASN A 1101 -56.97 -17.84 32.55
C ASN A 1101 -55.75 -18.61 32.03
N LEU A 1102 -54.55 -18.39 32.61
CA LEU A 1102 -53.28 -18.98 32.17
C LEU A 1102 -52.70 -19.99 33.17
N ALA A 1103 -53.41 -20.30 34.26
CA ALA A 1103 -53.04 -21.43 35.10
C ALA A 1103 -53.24 -22.73 34.32
N TRP A 1104 -52.14 -23.42 34.00
CA TRP A 1104 -52.13 -24.83 33.59
C TRP A 1104 -53.07 -25.62 34.51
N PRO A 1105 -53.93 -26.53 34.01
CA PRO A 1105 -55.08 -27.03 34.78
C PRO A 1105 -54.62 -27.76 36.04
N ALA A 1106 -54.70 -27.09 37.18
CA ALA A 1106 -54.56 -27.70 38.50
C ALA A 1106 -55.96 -28.03 39.02
N ALA A 1107 -56.30 -29.32 38.89
CA ALA A 1107 -57.36 -30.11 39.53
C ALA A 1107 -58.81 -29.56 39.57
N PRO A 1108 -59.82 -30.42 39.30
CA PRO A 1108 -61.23 -30.04 39.44
C PRO A 1108 -61.55 -29.81 40.92
N ALA A 1109 -61.98 -28.60 41.27
CA ALA A 1109 -62.53 -28.34 42.59
C ALA A 1109 -63.92 -29.00 42.70
N SER A 1110 -64.11 -29.72 43.80
CA SER A 1110 -65.33 -30.40 44.22
C SER A 1110 -66.58 -29.54 44.13
N ARG A 1111 -67.68 -30.18 43.73
CA ARG A 1111 -69.04 -29.62 43.68
C ARG A 1111 -69.42 -28.90 44.98
N GLY A 1112 -69.88 -27.66 44.84
CA GLY A 1112 -70.57 -26.89 45.88
C GLY A 1112 -69.88 -25.56 46.14
N VAL A 1113 -70.62 -24.47 45.94
CA VAL A 1113 -70.20 -23.06 46.02
C VAL A 1113 -69.61 -22.53 44.70
N TRP A 1114 -70.10 -21.36 44.28
CA TRP A 1114 -69.82 -20.65 43.03
C TRP A 1114 -68.32 -20.65 42.72
N ALA A 1115 -67.92 -21.23 41.58
CA ALA A 1115 -66.53 -21.16 41.11
C ALA A 1115 -66.16 -19.69 40.87
N ALA A 1116 -65.07 -19.22 41.48
CA ALA A 1116 -64.61 -17.84 41.34
C ALA A 1116 -64.57 -17.42 39.85
N PRO A 1117 -65.16 -16.28 39.48
CA PRO A 1117 -65.23 -15.84 38.09
C PRO A 1117 -63.82 -15.61 37.50
N ALA A 1118 -63.64 -16.05 36.26
CA ALA A 1118 -62.41 -15.80 35.50
C ALA A 1118 -62.29 -14.31 35.15
N ILE A 1119 -61.10 -13.74 35.30
CA ILE A 1119 -60.81 -12.33 34.97
C ILE A 1119 -59.78 -12.22 33.83
N ALA A 1120 -59.80 -11.10 33.11
CA ALA A 1120 -58.79 -10.79 32.11
C ALA A 1120 -57.43 -10.52 32.77
N LEU A 1121 -56.36 -11.02 32.14
CA LEU A 1121 -54.99 -10.84 32.60
C LEU A 1121 -54.45 -9.52 32.03
N GLU A 1122 -54.34 -8.52 32.89
CA GLU A 1122 -53.83 -7.20 32.51
C GLU A 1122 -52.37 -7.07 32.96
N PHE A 1123 -51.49 -6.59 32.09
CA PHE A 1123 -50.07 -6.45 32.42
C PHE A 1123 -49.74 -5.00 32.77
N HIS A 1124 -48.83 -4.82 33.73
CA HIS A 1124 -48.19 -3.54 34.04
C HIS A 1124 -46.70 -3.65 33.74
N LEU A 1125 -46.18 -2.87 32.78
CA LEU A 1125 -44.76 -2.95 32.36
C LEU A 1125 -44.33 -4.40 32.06
N GLY A 1126 -45.23 -5.16 31.41
CA GLY A 1126 -45.03 -6.57 31.08
C GLY A 1126 -45.12 -7.57 32.24
N ALA A 1127 -45.39 -7.13 33.47
CA ALA A 1127 -45.64 -8.00 34.62
C ALA A 1127 -47.14 -8.27 34.80
N ALA A 1128 -47.51 -9.55 34.97
CA ALA A 1128 -48.86 -9.95 35.38
C ALA A 1128 -49.15 -9.45 36.81
N PRO A 1129 -50.43 -9.27 37.20
CA PRO A 1129 -50.76 -8.88 38.56
C PRO A 1129 -50.35 -10.02 39.50
N ALA A 1130 -49.62 -9.69 40.55
CA ALA A 1130 -49.16 -10.67 41.52
C ALA A 1130 -50.31 -11.20 42.38
N MET A 1131 -51.33 -10.36 42.60
CA MET A 1131 -52.58 -10.74 43.26
C MET A 1131 -53.77 -10.11 42.53
N ALA A 1132 -54.88 -10.83 42.49
CA ALA A 1132 -56.13 -10.29 41.98
C ALA A 1132 -57.33 -10.83 42.78
N PHE A 1133 -58.30 -9.97 43.06
CA PHE A 1133 -59.47 -10.26 43.89
C PHE A 1133 -60.75 -9.79 43.21
N VAL A 1134 -61.86 -10.50 43.44
CA VAL A 1134 -63.18 -10.19 42.88
C VAL A 1134 -64.22 -10.07 43.99
N HIS A 1135 -65.11 -9.08 43.88
CA HIS A 1135 -66.26 -8.88 44.77
C HIS A 1135 -67.54 -8.63 43.97
N ILE A 1136 -68.65 -9.21 44.42
CA ILE A 1136 -69.99 -9.05 43.81
C ILE A 1136 -70.78 -8.05 44.66
N PRO A 1137 -71.11 -6.84 44.17
CA PRO A 1137 -71.88 -5.86 44.93
C PRO A 1137 -73.32 -6.34 45.19
N ASP A 1138 -73.84 -6.07 46.39
CA ASP A 1138 -75.24 -6.39 46.73
C ASP A 1138 -76.22 -5.67 45.80
N GLY A 1139 -77.06 -6.44 45.10
CA GLY A 1139 -78.11 -5.93 44.21
C GLY A 1139 -77.75 -5.80 42.71
N ALA A 1140 -76.49 -6.01 42.30
CA ALA A 1140 -76.08 -6.00 40.89
C ALA A 1140 -75.76 -7.41 40.40
N ARG A 1141 -76.66 -8.04 39.63
CA ARG A 1141 -76.48 -9.43 39.17
C ARG A 1141 -75.44 -9.60 38.03
N ASP A 1142 -75.05 -8.53 37.36
CA ASP A 1142 -74.28 -8.59 36.10
C ASP A 1142 -72.93 -7.87 36.12
N THR A 1143 -72.44 -7.38 37.27
CA THR A 1143 -71.14 -6.66 37.34
C THR A 1143 -70.28 -7.10 38.52
N LEU A 1144 -68.98 -7.26 38.27
CA LEU A 1144 -67.94 -7.64 39.22
C LEU A 1144 -67.04 -6.44 39.52
N LEU A 1145 -66.67 -6.24 40.79
CA LEU A 1145 -65.53 -5.38 41.13
C LEU A 1145 -64.26 -6.24 41.13
N VAL A 1146 -63.24 -5.81 40.39
CA VAL A 1146 -61.96 -6.52 40.27
C VAL A 1146 -60.84 -5.62 40.78
N LEU A 1147 -60.11 -6.09 41.80
CA LEU A 1147 -58.87 -5.47 42.28
C LEU A 1147 -57.69 -6.24 41.71
N ARG A 1148 -56.74 -5.55 41.07
CA ARG A 1148 -55.46 -6.12 40.65
C ARG A 1148 -54.31 -5.40 41.36
N LEU A 1149 -53.33 -6.15 41.88
CA LEU A 1149 -52.20 -5.61 42.64
C LEU A 1149 -50.86 -6.04 42.03
N TRP A 1150 -49.94 -5.10 41.91
CA TRP A 1150 -48.56 -5.28 41.47
C TRP A 1150 -47.58 -4.80 42.56
N PRO A 1151 -46.43 -5.47 42.74
CA PRO A 1151 -45.41 -5.01 43.66
C PRO A 1151 -44.76 -3.72 43.12
N ALA A 1152 -44.62 -2.70 43.98
CA ALA A 1152 -44.16 -1.38 43.56
C ALA A 1152 -42.93 -0.88 44.32
N ALA A 1153 -42.90 -1.04 45.65
CA ALA A 1153 -41.81 -0.56 46.51
C ALA A 1153 -41.74 -1.36 47.81
N GLU A 1154 -40.73 -1.11 48.64
CA GLU A 1154 -40.62 -1.66 50.00
C GLU A 1154 -40.63 -0.55 51.05
N LEU A 1155 -41.48 -0.71 52.05
CA LEU A 1155 -41.57 0.15 53.22
C LEU A 1155 -40.57 -0.31 54.28
N VAL A 1156 -39.65 0.56 54.70
CA VAL A 1156 -38.66 0.25 55.75
C VAL A 1156 -39.24 0.58 57.13
N LEU A 1157 -39.48 -0.43 57.96
CA LEU A 1157 -40.01 -0.21 59.31
C LEU A 1157 -38.91 0.28 60.28
N PRO A 1158 -39.14 1.39 61.01
CA PRO A 1158 -38.17 1.92 61.95
C PRO A 1158 -37.86 0.92 63.08
N GLY A 1159 -36.56 0.79 63.41
CA GLY A 1159 -36.07 -0.10 64.47
C GLY A 1159 -35.79 -1.55 64.07
N SER A 1160 -35.96 -1.94 62.80
CA SER A 1160 -35.64 -3.28 62.30
C SER A 1160 -34.47 -3.26 61.30
N THR A 1161 -33.48 -4.14 61.47
CA THR A 1161 -32.36 -4.28 60.52
C THR A 1161 -32.71 -5.11 59.28
N HIS A 1162 -33.87 -5.78 59.27
CA HIS A 1162 -34.33 -6.66 58.19
C HIS A 1162 -35.85 -6.65 57.91
N GLY A 1163 -36.65 -5.79 58.57
CA GLY A 1163 -38.11 -5.78 58.41
C GLY A 1163 -38.57 -4.77 57.35
N THR A 1164 -38.70 -5.21 56.09
CA THR A 1164 -39.40 -4.45 55.05
C THR A 1164 -40.80 -5.01 54.83
N VAL A 1165 -41.76 -4.13 54.52
CA VAL A 1165 -43.13 -4.50 54.14
C VAL A 1165 -43.36 -4.07 52.69
N PRO A 1166 -43.81 -4.95 51.78
CA PRO A 1166 -44.02 -4.57 50.40
C PRO A 1166 -45.18 -3.58 50.26
N ILE A 1167 -44.99 -2.59 49.39
CA ILE A 1167 -46.00 -1.65 48.91
C ILE A 1167 -46.50 -2.18 47.57
N TRP A 1168 -47.80 -2.40 47.49
CA TRP A 1168 -48.51 -2.84 46.29
C TRP A 1168 -49.23 -1.66 45.67
N THR A 1169 -49.16 -1.49 44.35
CA THR A 1169 -50.01 -0.56 43.60
C THR A 1169 -51.09 -1.35 42.88
N GLY A 1170 -52.31 -0.84 42.83
CA GLY A 1170 -53.42 -1.55 42.22
C GLY A 1170 -54.45 -0.69 41.54
N THR A 1171 -55.18 -1.32 40.62
CA THR A 1171 -56.34 -0.77 39.94
C THR A 1171 -57.59 -1.49 40.43
N VAL A 1172 -58.68 -0.75 40.59
CA VAL A 1172 -60.01 -1.30 40.89
C VAL A 1172 -60.91 -0.97 39.70
N THR A 1173 -61.42 -1.99 39.03
CA THR A 1173 -62.26 -1.86 37.83
C THR A 1173 -63.61 -2.55 38.03
N ARG A 1174 -64.59 -2.17 37.21
CA ARG A 1174 -65.88 -2.85 37.11
C ARG A 1174 -65.91 -3.67 35.81
N GLU A 1175 -66.05 -4.99 35.93
CA GLU A 1175 -65.97 -5.93 34.81
C GLU A 1175 -67.20 -6.85 34.74
N LEU A 1176 -67.48 -7.40 33.56
CA LEU A 1176 -68.50 -8.43 33.36
C LEU A 1176 -67.85 -9.79 33.66
N PRO A 1177 -68.61 -10.76 34.19
CA PRO A 1177 -68.11 -12.13 34.30
C PRO A 1177 -67.68 -12.66 32.92
N ALA A 1178 -66.42 -13.09 32.78
CA ALA A 1178 -65.92 -13.58 31.51
C ALA A 1178 -66.58 -14.92 31.13
N THR A 1179 -67.36 -14.94 30.05
CA THR A 1179 -67.99 -16.14 29.51
C THR A 1179 -67.09 -16.83 28.46
N GLY A 1180 -66.01 -17.47 28.93
CA GLY A 1180 -65.21 -18.40 28.11
C GLY A 1180 -63.79 -17.94 27.73
N PHE A 1181 -63.10 -18.79 26.96
CA PHE A 1181 -61.68 -18.69 26.62
C PHE A 1181 -61.43 -17.65 25.50
N ALA A 1182 -61.43 -16.37 25.84
CA ALA A 1182 -61.16 -15.29 24.89
C ALA A 1182 -59.64 -15.13 24.70
N TRP A 1183 -59.15 -15.38 23.47
CA TRP A 1183 -57.76 -15.10 23.03
C TRP A 1183 -57.49 -13.60 22.80
N SER A 1184 -58.45 -12.74 23.09
CA SER A 1184 -58.32 -11.30 22.95
C SER A 1184 -57.64 -10.70 24.18
N PHE A 1185 -56.45 -10.10 23.99
CA PHE A 1185 -55.75 -9.23 24.96
C PHE A 1185 -56.52 -7.92 25.27
N SER A 1186 -57.82 -7.87 24.99
CA SER A 1186 -58.70 -6.72 25.17
C SER A 1186 -60.10 -7.20 25.56
N VAL A 1187 -60.36 -7.37 26.85
CA VAL A 1187 -61.74 -7.34 27.36
C VAL A 1187 -61.98 -5.88 27.74
N GLN A 1188 -62.94 -5.22 27.10
CA GLN A 1188 -63.26 -3.83 27.44
C GLN A 1188 -63.83 -3.77 28.85
N SER A 1189 -63.17 -2.99 29.73
CA SER A 1189 -63.82 -2.39 30.90
C SER A 1189 -65.15 -1.79 30.46
N ILE A 1190 -66.24 -2.11 31.16
CA ILE A 1190 -67.60 -1.65 30.78
C ILE A 1190 -67.79 -0.17 31.09
N ASP A 1191 -66.98 0.35 32.00
CA ASP A 1191 -67.02 1.72 32.47
C ASP A 1191 -65.63 2.33 32.27
N GLU A 1192 -65.54 3.53 31.68
CA GLU A 1192 -64.32 4.33 31.75
C GLU A 1192 -64.19 5.02 33.12
N ASP A 1193 -65.20 4.92 34.01
CA ASP A 1193 -65.17 5.46 35.37
C ASP A 1193 -64.29 4.63 36.32
N PHE A 1194 -63.11 5.18 36.64
CA PHE A 1194 -62.17 4.59 37.61
C PHE A 1194 -62.34 5.14 39.04
N ALA A 1195 -63.12 6.21 39.22
CA ALA A 1195 -63.30 6.88 40.51
C ALA A 1195 -64.33 6.15 41.38
N ALA A 1196 -65.49 5.80 40.81
CA ALA A 1196 -66.56 5.16 41.57
C ALA A 1196 -66.19 3.75 42.10
N PRO A 1197 -65.55 2.86 41.32
CA PRO A 1197 -65.12 1.54 41.81
C PRO A 1197 -64.07 1.65 42.94
N ALA A 1198 -63.09 2.54 42.80
CA ALA A 1198 -62.06 2.76 43.81
C ALA A 1198 -62.64 3.34 45.11
N ALA A 1199 -63.56 4.31 45.02
CA ALA A 1199 -64.26 4.86 46.18
C ALA A 1199 -65.20 3.84 46.85
N ALA A 1200 -65.79 2.91 46.08
CA ALA A 1200 -66.55 1.79 46.64
C ALA A 1200 -65.64 0.81 47.40
N PHE A 1201 -64.48 0.46 46.82
CA PHE A 1201 -63.46 -0.37 47.47
C PHE A 1201 -62.96 0.26 48.78
N ALA A 1202 -62.56 1.53 48.75
CA ALA A 1202 -61.97 2.20 49.91
C ALA A 1202 -62.92 2.33 51.11
N ARG A 1203 -64.25 2.43 50.87
CA ARG A 1203 -65.27 2.50 51.93
C ARG A 1203 -65.43 1.22 52.74
N GLN A 1204 -64.96 0.08 52.22
CA GLN A 1204 -65.00 -1.21 52.94
C GLN A 1204 -63.91 -1.34 54.00
N PHE A 1205 -62.88 -0.48 53.96
CA PHE A 1205 -61.74 -0.54 54.88
C PHE A 1205 -61.68 0.73 55.73
N THR A 1206 -61.61 0.56 57.05
CA THR A 1206 -61.43 1.67 58.00
C THR A 1206 -59.98 2.17 57.95
N GLY A 1207 -59.74 3.47 58.14
CA GLY A 1207 -58.37 4.05 58.12
C GLY A 1207 -57.74 4.23 56.73
N THR A 1208 -58.53 4.20 55.65
CA THR A 1208 -58.08 4.53 54.29
C THR A 1208 -57.91 6.04 54.12
N GLN A 1209 -56.76 6.47 53.61
CA GLN A 1209 -56.51 7.89 53.32
C GLN A 1209 -56.61 8.14 51.81
N GLY A 1210 -57.57 8.96 51.39
CA GLY A 1210 -57.67 9.43 50.02
C GLY A 1210 -56.78 10.66 49.79
N VAL A 1211 -55.78 10.53 48.92
CA VAL A 1211 -54.89 11.64 48.53
C VAL A 1211 -55.10 11.97 47.06
N THR A 1212 -55.10 13.26 46.71
CA THR A 1212 -55.26 13.71 45.31
C THR A 1212 -53.90 13.89 44.65
N ARG A 1213 -53.76 13.30 43.47
CA ARG A 1213 -52.62 13.44 42.56
C ARG A 1213 -52.96 14.50 41.51
N ASP A 1214 -52.13 15.52 41.41
CA ASP A 1214 -52.30 16.67 40.50
C ASP A 1214 -50.99 16.88 39.72
N ASP A 1215 -50.56 15.85 38.99
CA ASP A 1215 -49.38 15.90 38.12
C ASP A 1215 -49.77 15.79 36.65
N SER A 1216 -48.89 16.24 35.75
CA SER A 1216 -49.14 16.21 34.30
C SER A 1216 -49.46 14.81 33.74
N ALA A 1217 -49.06 13.74 34.46
CA ALA A 1217 -49.33 12.37 34.09
C ALA A 1217 -50.76 11.93 34.46
N SER A 1218 -51.31 12.43 35.57
CA SER A 1218 -52.72 12.23 35.97
C SER A 1218 -53.72 12.92 35.03
N ALA A 1219 -53.32 14.00 34.35
CA ALA A 1219 -54.15 14.70 33.35
C ALA A 1219 -54.46 13.86 32.08
N ALA A 1220 -53.76 12.74 31.87
CA ALA A 1220 -53.98 11.84 30.74
C ALA A 1220 -55.25 10.96 30.88
N PHE A 1221 -55.80 10.83 32.09
CA PHE A 1221 -56.98 10.01 32.37
C PHE A 1221 -58.26 10.86 32.34
N ARG A 1222 -59.14 10.64 31.37
CA ARG A 1222 -60.36 11.46 31.20
C ARG A 1222 -61.45 11.21 32.24
N HIS A 1223 -61.42 10.04 32.89
CA HIS A 1223 -62.50 9.54 33.74
C HIS A 1223 -61.99 9.04 35.11
N TRP A 1224 -61.00 9.75 35.66
CA TRP A 1224 -60.46 9.56 37.00
C TRP A 1224 -60.43 10.89 37.74
N ASP A 1225 -60.79 10.89 39.02
CA ASP A 1225 -60.85 12.09 39.88
C ASP A 1225 -59.49 12.44 40.52
N GLY A 1226 -58.41 11.76 40.09
CA GLY A 1226 -57.06 11.93 40.62
C GLY A 1226 -56.86 11.38 42.03
N ARG A 1227 -57.85 10.73 42.65
CA ARG A 1227 -57.71 10.18 44.01
C ARG A 1227 -57.00 8.84 44.00
N VAL A 1228 -55.99 8.72 44.86
CA VAL A 1228 -55.27 7.49 45.20
C VAL A 1228 -55.56 7.16 46.66
N TRP A 1229 -55.97 5.93 46.94
CA TRP A 1229 -56.25 5.45 48.28
C TRP A 1229 -55.04 4.74 48.86
N LEU A 1230 -54.51 5.26 49.96
CA LEU A 1230 -53.38 4.67 50.68
C LEU A 1230 -53.90 3.79 51.82
N LEU A 1231 -53.48 2.52 51.83
CA LEU A 1231 -53.79 1.53 52.87
C LEU A 1231 -52.51 1.05 53.55
N CYS A 1232 -52.52 0.99 54.88
CA CYS A 1232 -51.47 0.37 55.69
C CYS A 1232 -52.13 -0.67 56.60
N THR A 1233 -51.69 -1.93 56.52
CA THR A 1233 -52.23 -3.00 57.39
C THR A 1233 -51.10 -3.69 58.13
N VAL A 1234 -51.22 -3.70 59.46
CA VAL A 1234 -50.25 -4.35 60.36
C VAL A 1234 -50.97 -5.46 61.13
N ILE A 1235 -50.30 -6.59 61.33
CA ILE A 1235 -50.84 -7.67 62.18
C ILE A 1235 -50.46 -7.35 63.63
N LEU A 1236 -51.46 -7.02 64.46
CA LEU A 1236 -51.27 -6.96 65.90
C LEU A 1236 -51.49 -8.36 66.48
N ARG A 1237 -50.53 -8.84 67.27
CA ARG A 1237 -50.73 -10.04 68.10
C ARG A 1237 -51.40 -9.60 69.38
N ASP A 1238 -52.55 -10.18 69.70
CA ASP A 1238 -53.13 -10.01 71.03
C ASP A 1238 -52.33 -10.80 72.08
N ALA A 1239 -52.62 -10.53 73.36
CA ALA A 1239 -51.96 -11.18 74.49
C ALA A 1239 -52.20 -12.71 74.58
N SER A 1240 -53.12 -13.26 73.76
CA SER A 1240 -53.42 -14.70 73.67
C SER A 1240 -52.70 -15.40 72.50
N GLY A 1241 -51.88 -14.65 71.73
CA GLY A 1241 -51.15 -15.17 70.57
C GLY A 1241 -52.00 -15.27 69.30
N ASN A 1242 -53.25 -14.79 69.33
CA ASN A 1242 -54.13 -14.81 68.17
C ASN A 1242 -53.80 -13.63 67.25
N GLN A 1243 -53.69 -13.91 65.95
CA GLN A 1243 -53.35 -12.90 64.95
C GLN A 1243 -54.64 -12.37 64.31
N THR A 1244 -55.06 -11.17 64.70
CA THR A 1244 -56.18 -10.49 64.04
C THR A 1244 -55.64 -9.33 63.19
N PRO A 1245 -55.95 -9.29 61.87
CA PRO A 1245 -55.61 -8.14 61.06
C PRO A 1245 -56.48 -6.95 61.50
N GLN A 1246 -55.86 -5.86 61.96
CA GLN A 1246 -56.57 -4.62 62.25
C GLN A 1246 -56.10 -3.52 61.30
N HIS A 1247 -57.05 -2.77 60.75
CA HIS A 1247 -56.74 -1.51 60.10
C HIS A 1247 -56.43 -0.46 61.16
N VAL A 1248 -55.29 0.21 61.00
CA VAL A 1248 -54.74 1.11 62.02
C VAL A 1248 -55.17 2.55 61.69
N PRO A 1249 -55.95 3.25 62.53
CA PRO A 1249 -56.26 4.67 62.34
C PRO A 1249 -55.03 5.54 62.61
N ASP A 1250 -55.12 6.81 62.18
CA ASP A 1250 -54.08 7.85 62.23
C ASP A 1250 -52.98 7.69 63.30
N GLY A 1251 -51.72 7.69 62.83
CA GLY A 1251 -50.53 7.88 63.67
C GLY A 1251 -49.64 6.67 63.99
N THR A 1252 -50.08 5.42 63.77
CA THR A 1252 -49.36 4.22 64.28
C THR A 1252 -48.87 3.22 63.20
N CYS A 1253 -48.51 3.68 62.00
CA CYS A 1253 -47.58 2.93 61.11
C CYS A 1253 -46.11 3.40 61.29
N GLY A 1254 -45.82 4.13 62.37
CA GLY A 1254 -44.50 4.63 62.76
C GLY A 1254 -43.80 3.76 63.78
#